data_AF-A0A5R9IGB1-F1
#
_entry.id   AF-A0A5R9IGB1-F1
#
_cell.length_a   1.000
_cell.length_b   1.000
_cell.length_c   1.000
_cell.angle_alpha   90.00
_cell.angle_beta   90.00
_cell.angle_gamma   90.00
#
_symmetry.space_group_name_H-M   'P 1'
#
loop_
_entity.id
_entity.type
_entity.pdbx_description
1 polymer ?
#
loop_
_entity_poly.entity_id
_entity_poly.type
_entity_poly.pdbx_seq_one_letter_code
_entity_poly.pdbx_strand_id
1 'polypeptide(L)'
;MKRCLIATSLASAILLTFGCDNQDKEALNTPTGQQQLSEQSAPAVSSLEQQARSKMNTLKEMMAQAREKDVDVAREETIMWFSEQFLKFANWDEANPDTIEAAFGYERYYANDKKKLAAELPDFERRKVIEILERGIDELGQELRGEIKRRPVNKVDWQGTKAADNMFISNGKPIFPYDYFSKTVGQPLTNTDIYNDHLGALYHGGENLYPVDHDRAINSFLLKEDGTFDEELMKELTDIPDTNIGFLVYWIMGIPEWVEEREPEVRKGRSLFTGFDVDNPLARELWGKIIRRTAELTKDKKVTELGFVLANEPHWFAEKGHWTQNFKEMNSISSYTLNKFRTWLDNKYDGDIEQLNSNWKSQFANFDSVAIEIPIDPALQGEPIWYDWSRYNMDRGTDWFTFMQNELHAVNPDADTHIKIMPRMFMDNARSGGIDTEALSELTTMVGHDAKSFGSRNIRPGKSSEWIEKYAYHWGVVAMFHDFLESVAPDKINVNSESHFLSSGQWRDLDTRTSYVRSVYWLATLLGMDANMGWFWARDPDGSPEDRLEGELDFFDPGLGGAYAGSNNMQPHVTNEVTQVMYDLNSFSEEIVALREQRRPIRLFYTETTAINIDDYMSQGYKLYESMFFEGFPLGFVTKNIIEKQDNDLWDVVVVYRNQFVTDEEFSTLQTYLNNGGTIILDTDKALTLNEYGQPRQQKLTAGKGELIVLQSEDIAAIKQAALAQVSDSSRPDVMISEDNGLPHKATMWRTIAQDDGSYLVNILNVGHNTAKLKLSLKDSRPVSITNLMTSNEMNGSFELESEGVLLLQVTPK
;
A
#
# COMPACT_ATOMS: atom_id res chain seq x y z
N MET A 1 -9.56 -31.39 2.31
CA MET A 1 -10.97 -31.85 2.22
C MET A 1 -11.51 -31.61 0.81
N LYS A 2 -11.55 -32.66 -0.04
CA LYS A 2 -12.06 -32.61 -1.43
C LYS A 2 -13.59 -32.46 -1.41
N ARG A 3 -14.14 -31.44 -2.08
CA ARG A 3 -15.59 -31.27 -2.26
C ARG A 3 -16.09 -32.22 -3.35
N CYS A 4 -16.72 -33.32 -2.96
CA CYS A 4 -17.46 -34.19 -3.88
C CYS A 4 -18.83 -33.59 -4.21
N LEU A 5 -19.06 -33.31 -5.49
CA LEU A 5 -20.38 -33.17 -6.08
C LEU A 5 -21.02 -34.56 -6.21
N ILE A 6 -22.16 -34.75 -5.55
CA ILE A 6 -22.98 -35.96 -5.64
C ILE A 6 -23.79 -35.89 -6.94
N ALA A 7 -23.47 -36.78 -7.88
CA ALA A 7 -24.38 -37.17 -8.95
C ALA A 7 -24.59 -38.69 -8.88
N THR A 8 -25.74 -39.09 -8.38
CA THR A 8 -26.22 -40.48 -8.40
C THR A 8 -26.77 -40.83 -9.79
N SER A 9 -26.29 -41.92 -10.41
CA SER A 9 -27.08 -43.17 -10.55
C SER A 9 -26.49 -44.19 -11.57
N LEU A 10 -26.26 -45.42 -11.07
CA LEU A 10 -26.31 -46.78 -11.69
C LEU A 10 -25.39 -47.14 -12.88
N ALA A 11 -24.37 -48.00 -12.68
CA ALA A 11 -24.36 -49.50 -12.74
C ALA A 11 -24.20 -50.03 -14.19
N SER A 12 -23.34 -50.98 -14.60
CA SER A 12 -22.61 -52.11 -13.99
C SER A 12 -21.41 -52.47 -14.94
N ALA A 13 -20.19 -52.73 -14.45
CA ALA A 13 -19.56 -54.02 -14.09
C ALA A 13 -18.98 -54.90 -15.23
N ILE A 14 -17.83 -55.55 -14.90
CA ILE A 14 -17.16 -56.75 -15.47
C ILE A 14 -15.90 -56.44 -16.32
N LEU A 15 -14.68 -56.51 -15.75
CA LEU A 15 -13.71 -57.67 -15.65
C LEU A 15 -13.11 -58.03 -17.03
N LEU A 16 -11.83 -58.34 -17.28
CA LEU A 16 -10.66 -58.80 -16.51
C LEU A 16 -9.41 -58.82 -17.45
N THR A 17 -8.26 -58.38 -16.94
CA THR A 17 -6.88 -58.96 -17.02
C THR A 17 -6.07 -59.33 -18.30
N PHE A 18 -4.78 -58.92 -18.20
CA PHE A 18 -3.47 -59.62 -18.41
C PHE A 18 -2.88 -59.94 -19.80
N GLY A 19 -1.56 -59.65 -19.90
CA GLY A 19 -0.54 -60.38 -20.71
C GLY A 19 0.29 -59.45 -21.62
N CYS A 20 1.47 -58.95 -21.22
CA CYS A 20 2.83 -59.54 -21.33
C CYS A 20 3.35 -59.84 -22.76
N ASP A 21 4.38 -59.06 -23.11
CA ASP A 21 5.68 -59.42 -23.71
C ASP A 21 5.88 -59.73 -25.21
N ASN A 22 6.80 -58.92 -25.75
CA ASN A 22 8.02 -59.22 -26.54
C ASN A 22 8.01 -59.49 -28.06
N GLN A 23 8.90 -58.71 -28.71
CA GLN A 23 9.82 -59.02 -29.84
C GLN A 23 9.16 -59.43 -31.18
N ASP A 24 9.53 -58.92 -32.36
CA ASP A 24 10.86 -58.68 -32.88
C ASP A 24 10.78 -57.94 -34.24
N LYS A 25 11.97 -57.62 -34.75
CA LYS A 25 12.35 -56.82 -35.92
C LYS A 25 11.80 -57.32 -37.28
N GLU A 26 11.60 -56.39 -38.23
CA GLU A 26 12.27 -56.41 -39.55
C GLU A 26 12.07 -55.12 -40.34
N ALA A 27 13.05 -54.81 -41.19
CA ALA A 27 13.31 -53.51 -41.80
C ALA A 27 12.99 -53.46 -43.30
N LEU A 28 12.84 -52.20 -43.76
CA LEU A 28 13.10 -51.67 -45.11
C LEU A 28 12.14 -52.04 -46.26
N ASN A 29 11.41 -51.01 -46.73
CA ASN A 29 11.59 -50.48 -48.08
C ASN A 29 10.81 -49.17 -48.28
N THR A 30 11.53 -48.07 -48.53
CA THR A 30 11.00 -46.85 -49.15
C THR A 30 10.90 -47.06 -50.66
N PRO A 31 9.93 -46.43 -51.37
CA PRO A 31 10.35 -45.22 -52.09
C PRO A 31 9.28 -44.11 -52.23
N THR A 32 9.76 -42.88 -52.06
CA THR A 32 9.39 -41.64 -52.77
C THR A 32 7.91 -41.23 -52.85
N GLY A 33 7.55 -40.27 -51.98
CA GLY A 33 6.53 -39.27 -52.25
C GLY A 33 7.08 -37.89 -51.89
N GLN A 34 7.32 -37.04 -52.91
CA GLN A 34 7.58 -35.62 -52.71
C GLN A 34 6.32 -34.98 -52.09
N GLN A 35 6.40 -34.51 -50.85
CA GLN A 35 5.46 -33.53 -50.34
C GLN A 35 6.18 -32.18 -50.24
N GLN A 36 5.66 -31.23 -50.99
CA GLN A 36 6.00 -29.82 -50.89
C GLN A 36 5.89 -29.39 -49.43
N LEU A 37 7.02 -28.99 -48.85
CA LEU A 37 7.04 -28.12 -47.68
C LEU A 37 6.42 -26.79 -48.14
N SER A 38 5.18 -26.54 -47.74
CA SER A 38 4.64 -25.19 -47.74
C SER A 38 5.49 -24.37 -46.78
N GLU A 39 6.31 -23.47 -47.32
CA GLU A 39 6.86 -22.35 -46.57
C GLU A 39 5.67 -21.59 -45.96
N GLN A 40 5.40 -21.82 -44.68
CA GLN A 40 4.65 -20.87 -43.87
C GLN A 40 5.49 -19.60 -43.87
N SER A 41 5.05 -18.59 -44.64
CA SER A 41 5.58 -17.24 -44.56
C SER A 41 5.55 -16.83 -43.10
N ALA A 42 6.70 -16.40 -42.55
CA ALA A 42 6.75 -15.76 -41.24
C ALA A 42 5.64 -14.70 -41.17
N PRO A 43 4.89 -14.62 -40.05
CA PRO A 43 3.83 -13.63 -39.91
C PRO A 43 4.39 -12.24 -40.25
N ALA A 44 3.68 -11.50 -41.09
CA ALA A 44 4.11 -10.17 -41.49
C ALA A 44 4.10 -9.26 -40.25
N VAL A 45 5.24 -8.66 -39.92
CA VAL A 45 5.39 -7.73 -38.79
C VAL A 45 4.32 -6.63 -38.88
N SER A 46 3.55 -6.43 -37.79
CA SER A 46 2.48 -5.43 -37.70
C SER A 46 2.94 -4.04 -38.17
N SER A 47 2.08 -3.29 -38.87
CA SER A 47 2.40 -1.92 -39.29
C SER A 47 2.64 -1.00 -38.10
N LEU A 48 1.97 -1.24 -36.97
CA LEU A 48 2.20 -0.51 -35.72
C LEU A 48 3.57 -0.87 -35.12
N GLU A 49 3.99 -2.13 -35.18
CA GLU A 49 5.34 -2.51 -34.75
C GLU A 49 6.41 -1.87 -35.65
N GLN A 50 6.22 -1.83 -36.97
CA GLN A 50 7.13 -1.13 -37.88
C GLN A 50 7.22 0.37 -37.55
N GLN A 51 6.09 1.01 -37.25
CA GLN A 51 6.03 2.41 -36.82
C GLN A 51 6.77 2.62 -35.48
N ALA A 52 6.54 1.75 -34.50
CA ALA A 52 7.23 1.79 -33.21
C ALA A 52 8.74 1.67 -33.40
N ARG A 53 9.21 0.65 -34.14
CA ARG A 53 10.65 0.44 -34.42
C ARG A 53 11.30 1.60 -35.15
N SER A 54 10.58 2.26 -36.07
CA SER A 54 11.05 3.48 -36.74
C SER A 54 11.26 4.63 -35.74
N LYS A 55 10.33 4.82 -34.81
CA LYS A 55 10.44 5.83 -33.73
C LYS A 55 11.55 5.48 -32.74
N MET A 56 11.73 4.21 -32.40
CA MET A 56 12.86 3.74 -31.58
C MET A 56 14.21 4.07 -32.21
N ASN A 57 14.35 3.91 -33.54
CA ASN A 57 15.56 4.33 -34.24
C ASN A 57 15.77 5.85 -34.17
N THR A 58 14.69 6.63 -34.33
CA THR A 58 14.73 8.09 -34.19
C THR A 58 15.20 8.50 -32.78
N LEU A 59 14.60 7.92 -31.74
CA LEU A 59 14.96 8.20 -30.36
C LEU A 59 16.41 7.79 -30.07
N LYS A 60 16.85 6.62 -30.56
CA LYS A 60 18.23 6.14 -30.41
C LYS A 60 19.26 7.10 -31.02
N GLU A 61 18.98 7.65 -32.20
CA GLU A 61 19.83 8.67 -32.83
C GLU A 61 19.87 9.96 -32.01
N MET A 62 18.72 10.41 -31.49
CA MET A 62 18.64 11.59 -30.62
C MET A 62 19.39 11.39 -29.31
N MET A 63 19.30 10.20 -28.69
CA MET A 63 20.05 9.86 -27.49
C MET A 63 21.57 9.87 -27.73
N ALA A 64 22.03 9.47 -28.92
CA ALA A 64 23.45 9.59 -29.27
C ALA A 64 23.89 11.06 -29.35
N GLN A 65 23.08 11.92 -29.99
CA GLN A 65 23.33 13.37 -30.05
C GLN A 65 23.30 14.03 -28.67
N ALA A 66 22.40 13.58 -27.79
CA ALA A 66 22.29 14.06 -26.41
C ALA A 66 23.54 13.72 -25.60
N ARG A 67 24.03 12.48 -25.69
CA ARG A 67 25.29 12.06 -25.05
C ARG A 67 26.50 12.87 -25.55
N GLU A 68 26.56 13.20 -26.84
CA GLU A 68 27.61 14.09 -27.39
C GLU A 68 27.57 15.52 -26.82
N LYS A 69 26.42 15.93 -26.24
CA LYS A 69 26.20 17.22 -25.61
C LYS A 69 26.16 17.15 -24.08
N ASP A 70 26.60 16.04 -23.48
CA ASP A 70 26.55 15.78 -22.03
C ASP A 70 25.14 15.92 -21.43
N VAL A 71 24.11 15.62 -22.22
CA VAL A 71 22.71 15.55 -21.77
C VAL A 71 22.43 14.13 -21.27
N ASP A 72 21.90 14.01 -20.06
CA ASP A 72 21.46 12.74 -19.48
C ASP A 72 20.28 12.15 -20.26
N VAL A 73 20.32 10.84 -20.51
CA VAL A 73 19.33 10.10 -21.32
C VAL A 73 18.73 8.90 -20.62
N ALA A 74 18.89 8.78 -19.29
CA ALA A 74 18.36 7.65 -18.52
C ALA A 74 16.84 7.49 -18.64
N ARG A 75 16.10 8.60 -18.79
CA ARG A 75 14.65 8.62 -19.05
C ARG A 75 14.33 7.96 -20.38
N GLU A 76 15.06 8.28 -21.44
CA GLU A 76 14.85 7.71 -22.78
C GLU A 76 15.36 6.26 -22.89
N GLU A 77 16.39 5.87 -22.13
CA GLU A 77 16.81 4.46 -22.01
C GLU A 77 15.67 3.59 -21.49
N THR A 78 14.91 4.10 -20.52
CA THR A 78 13.74 3.43 -19.96
C THR A 78 12.60 3.32 -20.98
N ILE A 79 12.35 4.38 -21.75
CA ILE A 79 11.36 4.35 -22.85
C ILE A 79 11.75 3.27 -23.87
N MET A 80 13.02 3.22 -24.27
CA MET A 80 13.53 2.21 -25.20
C MET A 80 13.37 0.80 -24.64
N TRP A 81 13.69 0.60 -23.37
CA TRP A 81 13.57 -0.70 -22.70
C TRP A 81 12.12 -1.19 -22.69
N PHE A 82 11.19 -0.39 -22.19
CA PHE A 82 9.76 -0.75 -22.17
C PHE A 82 9.19 -0.92 -23.58
N SER A 83 9.66 -0.14 -24.55
CA SER A 83 9.25 -0.30 -25.95
C SER A 83 9.65 -1.68 -26.48
N GLU A 84 10.89 -2.14 -26.26
CA GLU A 84 11.29 -3.49 -26.69
C GLU A 84 10.50 -4.58 -25.93
N GLN A 85 10.33 -4.45 -24.61
CA GLN A 85 9.61 -5.46 -23.82
C GLN A 85 8.14 -5.58 -24.24
N PHE A 86 7.43 -4.46 -24.36
CA PHE A 86 6.01 -4.51 -24.71
C PHE A 86 5.74 -4.81 -26.19
N LEU A 87 6.69 -4.56 -27.10
CA LEU A 87 6.58 -5.12 -28.46
C LEU A 87 6.71 -6.64 -28.45
N LYS A 88 7.61 -7.19 -27.63
CA LYS A 88 7.71 -8.65 -27.41
C LYS A 88 6.44 -9.19 -26.77
N PHE A 89 5.88 -8.53 -25.76
CA PHE A 89 4.66 -8.96 -25.08
C PHE A 89 3.45 -8.91 -26.01
N ALA A 90 3.30 -7.83 -26.81
CA ALA A 90 2.25 -7.75 -27.83
C ALA A 90 2.35 -8.89 -28.86
N ASN A 91 3.57 -9.28 -29.24
CA ASN A 91 3.79 -10.41 -30.15
C ASN A 91 3.44 -11.75 -29.49
N TRP A 92 3.70 -11.90 -28.19
CA TRP A 92 3.27 -13.07 -27.42
C TRP A 92 1.75 -13.12 -27.31
N ASP A 93 1.09 -12.01 -26.97
CA ASP A 93 -0.36 -11.91 -26.83
C ASP A 93 -1.09 -12.22 -28.15
N GLU A 94 -0.57 -11.70 -29.27
CA GLU A 94 -1.08 -11.98 -30.62
C GLU A 94 -0.95 -13.46 -31.00
N ALA A 95 0.10 -14.13 -30.52
CA ALA A 95 0.34 -15.55 -30.74
C ALA A 95 -0.47 -16.46 -29.78
N ASN A 96 -0.94 -15.93 -28.65
CA ASN A 96 -1.64 -16.69 -27.60
C ASN A 96 -3.03 -16.12 -27.25
N PRO A 97 -3.93 -15.92 -28.25
CA PRO A 97 -5.20 -15.24 -28.03
C PRO A 97 -6.14 -15.98 -27.07
N ASP A 98 -6.08 -17.32 -27.00
CA ASP A 98 -6.92 -18.12 -26.10
C ASP A 98 -6.56 -17.87 -24.63
N THR A 99 -5.26 -17.75 -24.32
CA THR A 99 -4.77 -17.44 -22.97
C THR A 99 -5.20 -16.05 -22.55
N ILE A 100 -5.09 -15.06 -23.43
CA ILE A 100 -5.50 -13.68 -23.15
C ILE A 100 -7.03 -13.57 -23.03
N GLU A 101 -7.80 -14.29 -23.85
CA GLU A 101 -9.26 -14.38 -23.70
C GLU A 101 -9.62 -14.96 -22.32
N ALA A 102 -8.92 -16.01 -21.88
CA ALA A 102 -9.13 -16.60 -20.56
C ALA A 102 -8.82 -15.59 -19.44
N ALA A 103 -7.68 -14.89 -19.52
CA ALA A 103 -7.29 -13.87 -18.55
C ALA A 103 -8.36 -12.76 -18.38
N PHE A 104 -8.88 -12.20 -19.49
CA PHE A 104 -9.99 -11.25 -19.44
C PHE A 104 -11.29 -11.89 -18.95
N GLY A 105 -11.46 -13.19 -19.09
CA GLY A 105 -12.58 -13.95 -18.56
C GLY A 105 -12.59 -14.10 -17.04
N TYR A 106 -11.41 -14.13 -16.40
CA TYR A 106 -11.29 -14.25 -14.94
C TYR A 106 -11.55 -12.92 -14.21
N GLU A 107 -11.25 -11.77 -14.84
CA GLU A 107 -11.65 -10.46 -14.31
C GLU A 107 -13.10 -10.13 -14.71
N ARG A 108 -14.01 -10.22 -13.73
CA ARG A 108 -15.46 -10.02 -13.92
C ARG A 108 -15.81 -8.73 -14.67
N TYR A 109 -15.02 -7.66 -14.52
CA TYR A 109 -15.29 -6.37 -15.15
C TYR A 109 -15.13 -6.44 -16.67
N TYR A 110 -14.21 -7.27 -17.16
CA TYR A 110 -13.93 -7.44 -18.59
C TYR A 110 -14.53 -8.71 -19.20
N ALA A 111 -15.01 -9.64 -18.38
CA ALA A 111 -15.49 -10.95 -18.81
C ALA A 111 -16.53 -10.91 -19.96
N ASN A 112 -17.38 -9.88 -20.00
CA ASN A 112 -18.38 -9.72 -21.08
C ASN A 112 -17.74 -9.39 -22.45
N ASP A 113 -16.62 -8.69 -22.46
CA ASP A 113 -15.92 -8.22 -23.66
C ASP A 113 -14.61 -8.98 -23.93
N LYS A 114 -14.34 -10.06 -23.18
CA LYS A 114 -13.06 -10.78 -23.19
C LYS A 114 -12.51 -11.13 -24.57
N LYS A 115 -13.37 -11.55 -25.50
CA LYS A 115 -12.99 -11.90 -26.89
C LYS A 115 -12.50 -10.69 -27.67
N LYS A 116 -13.22 -9.58 -27.53
CA LYS A 116 -12.89 -8.32 -28.17
C LYS A 116 -11.58 -7.78 -27.60
N LEU A 117 -11.48 -7.73 -26.27
CA LEU A 117 -10.30 -7.21 -25.58
C LEU A 117 -9.05 -8.02 -25.88
N ALA A 118 -9.13 -9.36 -25.90
CA ALA A 118 -8.01 -10.21 -26.28
C ALA A 118 -7.53 -9.96 -27.72
N ALA A 119 -8.47 -9.80 -28.67
CA ALA A 119 -8.13 -9.50 -30.06
C ALA A 119 -7.56 -8.08 -30.26
N GLU A 120 -7.96 -7.11 -29.44
CA GLU A 120 -7.52 -5.71 -29.54
C GLU A 120 -6.23 -5.42 -28.74
N LEU A 121 -5.86 -6.27 -27.79
CA LEU A 121 -4.75 -6.05 -26.85
C LEU A 121 -3.38 -5.84 -27.54
N PRO A 122 -2.91 -6.70 -28.47
CA PRO A 122 -1.60 -6.51 -29.08
C PRO A 122 -1.43 -5.15 -29.77
N ASP A 123 -2.45 -4.73 -30.51
CA ASP A 123 -2.42 -3.43 -31.19
C ASP A 123 -2.62 -2.26 -30.22
N PHE A 124 -3.33 -2.47 -29.11
CA PHE A 124 -3.39 -1.50 -28.02
C PHE A 124 -2.01 -1.26 -27.41
N GLU A 125 -1.28 -2.32 -27.05
CA GLU A 125 0.06 -2.23 -26.50
C GLU A 125 1.02 -1.56 -27.48
N ARG A 126 1.02 -1.95 -28.76
CA ARG A 126 1.85 -1.31 -29.81
C ARG A 126 1.55 0.18 -29.98
N ARG A 127 0.27 0.59 -29.91
CA ARG A 127 -0.11 2.02 -29.93
C ARG A 127 0.42 2.76 -28.70
N LYS A 128 0.35 2.15 -27.52
CA LYS A 128 0.87 2.74 -26.29
C LYS A 128 2.40 2.79 -26.27
N VAL A 129 3.09 1.85 -26.92
CA VAL A 129 4.54 1.94 -27.20
C VAL A 129 4.84 3.14 -28.10
N ILE A 130 4.06 3.33 -29.18
CA ILE A 130 4.22 4.50 -30.06
C ILE A 130 4.03 5.81 -29.27
N GLU A 131 3.03 5.87 -28.39
CA GLU A 131 2.73 7.05 -27.57
C GLU A 131 3.90 7.44 -26.64
N ILE A 132 4.48 6.48 -25.91
CA ILE A 132 5.64 6.77 -25.04
C ILE A 132 6.88 7.18 -25.85
N LEU A 133 7.07 6.61 -27.05
CA LEU A 133 8.17 6.98 -27.94
C LEU A 133 7.99 8.39 -28.49
N GLU A 134 6.77 8.76 -28.89
CA GLU A 134 6.45 10.12 -29.35
C GLU A 134 6.71 11.16 -28.26
N ARG A 135 6.27 10.88 -27.03
CA ARG A 135 6.53 11.77 -25.89
C ARG A 135 8.03 11.88 -25.59
N GLY A 136 8.76 10.76 -25.56
CA GLY A 136 10.21 10.77 -25.33
C GLY A 136 11.00 11.51 -26.41
N ILE A 137 10.62 11.34 -27.67
CA ILE A 137 11.21 12.09 -28.80
C ILE A 137 10.96 13.59 -28.65
N ASP A 138 9.74 13.98 -28.28
CA ASP A 138 9.41 15.39 -28.10
C ASP A 138 10.19 16.01 -26.93
N GLU A 139 10.14 15.40 -25.74
CA GLU A 139 10.82 15.90 -24.53
C GLU A 139 12.35 15.97 -24.70
N LEU A 140 13.01 14.91 -25.21
CA LEU A 140 14.44 14.96 -25.50
C LEU A 140 14.76 16.00 -26.59
N GLY A 141 13.86 16.17 -27.55
CA GLY A 141 13.96 17.20 -28.57
C GLY A 141 13.96 18.61 -27.97
N GLN A 142 13.08 18.89 -27.00
CA GLN A 142 13.03 20.16 -26.28
C GLN A 142 14.35 20.42 -25.54
N GLU A 143 14.89 19.42 -24.84
CA GLU A 143 16.18 19.49 -24.13
C GLU A 143 17.34 19.79 -25.11
N LEU A 144 17.41 19.06 -26.23
CA LEU A 144 18.45 19.25 -27.26
C LEU A 144 18.43 20.64 -27.93
N ARG A 145 17.24 21.27 -27.96
CA ARG A 145 17.01 22.64 -28.45
C ARG A 145 17.20 23.69 -27.35
N GLY A 146 17.35 23.30 -26.08
CA GLY A 146 17.47 24.19 -24.93
C GLY A 146 16.16 24.86 -24.51
N GLU A 147 15.02 24.30 -24.90
CA GLU A 147 13.67 24.77 -24.51
C GLU A 147 13.31 24.37 -23.08
N ILE A 148 13.89 23.27 -22.61
CA ILE A 148 13.88 22.82 -21.23
C ILE A 148 15.30 22.42 -20.83
N LYS A 149 15.54 22.37 -19.52
CA LYS A 149 16.72 21.74 -18.94
C LYS A 149 16.33 20.86 -17.75
N ARG A 150 16.49 19.55 -17.91
CA ARG A 150 16.19 18.54 -16.90
C ARG A 150 17.39 18.27 -16.01
N ARG A 151 17.12 17.96 -14.74
CA ARG A 151 18.15 17.43 -13.82
C ARG A 151 18.52 16.00 -14.25
N PRO A 152 19.81 15.62 -14.25
CA PRO A 152 20.23 14.24 -14.47
C PRO A 152 19.55 13.29 -13.50
N VAL A 153 19.17 12.10 -13.97
CA VAL A 153 18.53 11.08 -13.13
C VAL A 153 19.46 10.61 -12.02
N ASN A 154 18.99 10.67 -10.78
CA ASN A 154 19.59 9.95 -9.66
C ASN A 154 18.98 8.54 -9.58
N LYS A 155 19.69 7.54 -10.10
CA LYS A 155 19.24 6.14 -10.05
C LYS A 155 19.47 5.54 -8.67
N VAL A 156 18.67 4.54 -8.32
CA VAL A 156 18.89 3.73 -7.11
C VAL A 156 20.19 2.94 -7.28
N ASP A 157 21.12 3.08 -6.36
CA ASP A 157 22.24 2.14 -6.26
C ASP A 157 21.75 0.91 -5.49
N TRP A 158 21.20 -0.07 -6.19
CA TRP A 158 20.62 -1.26 -5.57
C TRP A 158 21.60 -2.01 -4.65
N GLN A 159 22.91 -1.91 -4.93
CA GLN A 159 23.96 -2.59 -4.16
C GLN A 159 24.52 -1.72 -3.01
N GLY A 160 24.45 -0.41 -3.14
CA GLY A 160 24.96 0.55 -2.13
C GLY A 160 23.90 1.18 -1.24
N THR A 161 22.61 1.12 -1.61
CA THR A 161 21.51 1.72 -0.83
C THR A 161 21.39 1.05 0.53
N LYS A 162 21.08 1.84 1.56
CA LYS A 162 20.88 1.39 2.94
C LYS A 162 19.69 2.09 3.58
N ALA A 163 19.07 1.42 4.55
CA ALA A 163 18.20 2.10 5.50
C ALA A 163 19.02 3.04 6.39
N ALA A 164 18.52 4.27 6.59
CA ALA A 164 18.94 5.17 7.64
C ALA A 164 17.74 5.42 8.58
N ASP A 165 17.82 6.40 9.47
CA ASP A 165 16.82 6.59 10.53
C ASP A 165 15.38 6.76 9.97
N ASN A 166 15.15 7.72 9.07
CA ASN A 166 13.83 8.05 8.53
C ASN A 166 13.72 8.00 6.99
N MET A 167 14.77 7.53 6.30
CA MET A 167 14.84 7.50 4.83
C MET A 167 15.85 6.44 4.34
N PHE A 168 15.76 6.06 3.07
CA PHE A 168 16.83 5.31 2.42
C PHE A 168 17.90 6.25 1.87
N ILE A 169 19.17 5.84 1.94
CA ILE A 169 20.30 6.62 1.43
C ILE A 169 21.01 5.87 0.31
N SER A 170 21.18 6.52 -0.84
CA SER A 170 21.98 6.06 -1.99
C SER A 170 22.99 7.15 -2.33
N ASN A 171 24.28 6.80 -2.44
CA ASN A 171 25.36 7.73 -2.76
C ASN A 171 25.39 9.00 -1.87
N GLY A 172 25.00 8.86 -0.59
CA GLY A 172 24.97 9.96 0.38
C GLY A 172 23.78 10.90 0.27
N LYS A 173 22.78 10.57 -0.56
CA LYS A 173 21.54 11.35 -0.71
C LYS A 173 20.30 10.50 -0.39
N PRO A 174 19.18 11.12 0.00
CA PRO A 174 17.91 10.42 0.08
C PRO A 174 17.56 9.75 -1.26
N ILE A 175 16.95 8.58 -1.21
CA ILE A 175 16.48 7.83 -2.37
C ILE A 175 15.16 7.15 -2.03
N PHE A 176 14.31 6.95 -3.04
CA PHE A 176 13.05 6.25 -2.94
C PHE A 176 13.09 4.97 -3.79
N PRO A 177 13.41 3.81 -3.19
CA PRO A 177 13.40 2.53 -3.90
C PRO A 177 12.00 2.18 -4.40
N TYR A 178 11.92 1.58 -5.59
CA TYR A 178 10.66 1.14 -6.19
C TYR A 178 10.80 -0.21 -6.88
N ASP A 179 9.73 -0.99 -6.87
CA ASP A 179 9.63 -2.27 -7.57
C ASP A 179 8.15 -2.65 -7.75
N TYR A 180 7.88 -3.93 -7.99
CA TYR A 180 6.56 -4.53 -8.05
C TYR A 180 6.46 -5.69 -7.07
N PHE A 181 5.32 -5.80 -6.37
CA PHE A 181 5.06 -6.95 -5.52
C PHE A 181 4.80 -8.19 -6.39
N SER A 182 5.18 -9.37 -5.89
CA SER A 182 5.00 -10.64 -6.60
C SER A 182 5.61 -10.65 -8.02
N LYS A 183 6.73 -9.94 -8.21
CA LYS A 183 7.40 -9.79 -9.50
C LYS A 183 7.88 -11.13 -10.05
N THR A 184 7.22 -11.63 -11.11
CA THR A 184 7.55 -12.87 -11.88
C THR A 184 8.15 -13.98 -10.99
N VAL A 185 7.29 -14.50 -10.12
CA VAL A 185 7.67 -15.53 -9.14
C VAL A 185 8.17 -16.77 -9.90
N GLY A 186 9.31 -17.32 -9.47
CA GLY A 186 9.98 -18.43 -10.15
C GLY A 186 11.15 -18.02 -11.07
N GLN A 187 11.37 -16.72 -11.29
CA GLN A 187 12.54 -16.24 -12.02
C GLN A 187 13.72 -15.91 -11.09
N PRO A 188 14.98 -16.25 -11.45
CA PRO A 188 16.14 -15.93 -10.64
C PRO A 188 16.28 -14.42 -10.39
N LEU A 189 16.62 -14.01 -9.16
CA LEU A 189 16.81 -12.59 -8.83
C LEU A 189 17.96 -11.94 -9.60
N THR A 190 18.91 -12.74 -10.08
CA THR A 190 20.02 -12.27 -10.92
C THR A 190 19.64 -12.08 -12.40
N ASN A 191 18.38 -12.34 -12.79
CA ASN A 191 17.92 -12.15 -14.16
C ASN A 191 17.76 -10.66 -14.47
N THR A 192 18.71 -10.10 -15.22
CA THR A 192 18.73 -8.67 -15.57
C THR A 192 17.60 -8.23 -16.51
N ASP A 193 16.90 -9.17 -17.15
CA ASP A 193 15.69 -8.84 -17.92
C ASP A 193 14.50 -8.48 -17.02
N ILE A 194 14.59 -8.77 -15.71
CA ILE A 194 13.54 -8.54 -14.72
C ILE A 194 14.01 -7.58 -13.62
N TYR A 195 15.21 -7.80 -13.08
CA TYR A 195 15.78 -7.02 -11.97
C TYR A 195 16.78 -6.01 -12.54
N ASN A 196 16.28 -4.80 -12.80
CA ASN A 196 17.05 -3.70 -13.42
C ASN A 196 16.48 -2.33 -13.02
N ASP A 197 17.11 -1.24 -13.45
CA ASP A 197 16.68 0.13 -13.12
C ASP A 197 15.28 0.49 -13.67
N HIS A 198 14.78 -0.23 -14.67
CA HIS A 198 13.51 0.08 -15.32
C HIS A 198 12.33 -0.55 -14.59
N LEU A 199 12.45 -1.80 -14.16
CA LEU A 199 11.39 -2.48 -13.39
C LEU A 199 11.59 -2.43 -11.88
N GLY A 200 12.73 -1.93 -11.41
CA GLY A 200 13.18 -2.11 -10.04
C GLY A 200 14.02 -3.38 -9.91
N ALA A 201 14.92 -3.40 -8.93
CA ALA A 201 15.82 -4.52 -8.68
C ALA A 201 15.91 -4.86 -7.18
N LEU A 202 14.79 -4.77 -6.47
CA LEU A 202 14.66 -5.28 -5.11
C LEU A 202 14.72 -6.80 -5.11
N TYR A 203 15.56 -7.35 -4.24
CA TYR A 203 15.61 -8.80 -4.03
C TYR A 203 14.59 -9.24 -2.98
N HIS A 204 14.07 -10.45 -3.15
CA HIS A 204 13.05 -11.02 -2.29
C HIS A 204 13.05 -12.55 -2.40
N GLY A 205 12.37 -13.24 -1.48
CA GLY A 205 12.21 -14.71 -1.52
C GLY A 205 11.19 -15.17 -2.56
N GLY A 206 11.24 -14.67 -3.80
CA GLY A 206 10.28 -14.98 -4.88
C GLY A 206 10.89 -15.74 -6.07
N GLU A 207 12.16 -16.15 -5.98
CA GLU A 207 12.87 -16.80 -7.09
C GLU A 207 12.43 -18.24 -7.36
N ASN A 208 11.68 -18.85 -6.44
CA ASN A 208 11.13 -20.20 -6.58
C ASN A 208 9.62 -20.15 -6.83
N LEU A 209 9.09 -21.16 -7.50
CA LEU A 209 7.65 -21.42 -7.54
C LEU A 209 7.26 -22.21 -6.31
N TYR A 210 6.40 -21.61 -5.51
CA TYR A 210 5.96 -22.17 -4.24
C TYR A 210 4.59 -22.84 -4.38
N PRO A 211 4.30 -23.89 -3.60
CA PRO A 211 2.95 -24.36 -3.42
C PRO A 211 2.07 -23.28 -2.75
N VAL A 212 0.79 -23.25 -3.12
CA VAL A 212 -0.17 -22.20 -2.73
C VAL A 212 -0.29 -22.00 -1.21
N ASP A 213 -0.17 -23.06 -0.41
CA ASP A 213 -0.28 -22.99 1.05
C ASP A 213 0.98 -22.47 1.76
N HIS A 214 2.09 -22.30 1.04
CA HIS A 214 3.35 -21.78 1.55
C HIS A 214 4.13 -20.96 0.51
N ASP A 215 3.44 -19.97 -0.08
CA ASP A 215 3.85 -19.18 -1.24
C ASP A 215 5.08 -18.25 -1.04
N ARG A 216 5.97 -18.48 -0.06
CA ARG A 216 7.21 -17.71 0.13
C ARG A 216 8.29 -18.56 0.80
N ALA A 217 9.54 -18.14 0.63
CA ALA A 217 10.72 -18.75 1.26
C ALA A 217 10.66 -18.87 2.79
N ILE A 218 9.91 -17.99 3.47
CA ILE A 218 9.67 -18.11 4.91
C ILE A 218 8.22 -18.49 5.18
N ASN A 219 8.01 -19.74 5.56
CA ASN A 219 6.68 -20.33 5.77
C ASN A 219 6.67 -21.37 6.92
N SER A 220 5.49 -21.80 7.33
CA SER A 220 5.31 -22.72 8.46
C SER A 220 5.82 -24.16 8.24
N PHE A 221 6.09 -24.55 6.98
CA PHE A 221 6.47 -25.91 6.61
C PHE A 221 7.98 -26.14 6.69
N LEU A 222 8.75 -25.09 6.99
CA LEU A 222 10.19 -25.18 7.26
C LEU A 222 10.52 -26.06 8.46
N LEU A 223 9.58 -26.27 9.40
CA LEU A 223 9.79 -27.11 10.59
C LEU A 223 8.99 -28.42 10.52
N LYS A 224 9.68 -29.53 10.75
CA LYS A 224 9.11 -30.89 10.83
C LYS A 224 8.56 -31.18 12.22
N GLU A 225 7.72 -32.20 12.31
CA GLU A 225 7.10 -32.62 13.57
C GLU A 225 8.13 -32.98 14.66
N ASP A 226 9.27 -33.56 14.27
CA ASP A 226 10.37 -33.92 15.18
C ASP A 226 11.18 -32.71 15.68
N GLY A 227 10.83 -31.50 15.23
CA GLY A 227 11.48 -30.25 15.59
C GLY A 227 12.73 -29.92 14.78
N THR A 228 13.07 -30.72 13.76
CA THR A 228 14.15 -30.42 12.82
C THR A 228 13.66 -29.53 11.67
N PHE A 229 14.57 -28.80 11.03
CA PHE A 229 14.25 -28.00 9.85
C PHE A 229 14.30 -28.85 8.58
N ASP A 230 13.46 -28.51 7.60
CA ASP A 230 13.59 -29.05 6.25
C ASP A 230 14.72 -28.32 5.52
N GLU A 231 15.90 -28.93 5.49
CA GLU A 231 17.09 -28.33 4.87
C GLU A 231 16.95 -28.11 3.35
N GLU A 232 16.03 -28.80 2.66
CA GLU A 232 15.80 -28.54 1.24
C GLU A 232 14.95 -27.28 1.05
N LEU A 233 13.83 -27.16 1.79
CA LEU A 233 13.02 -25.95 1.76
C LEU A 233 13.80 -24.73 2.29
N MET A 234 14.68 -24.93 3.27
CA MET A 234 15.53 -23.84 3.79
C MET A 234 16.44 -23.23 2.71
N LYS A 235 16.77 -23.96 1.63
CA LYS A 235 17.57 -23.40 0.53
C LYS A 235 16.87 -22.27 -0.19
N GLU A 236 15.53 -22.29 -0.25
CA GLU A 236 14.73 -21.20 -0.83
C GLU A 236 14.96 -19.85 -0.13
N LEU A 237 15.45 -19.88 1.12
CA LEU A 237 15.91 -18.70 1.85
C LEU A 237 17.42 -18.49 1.75
N THR A 238 18.23 -19.54 1.89
CA THR A 238 19.68 -19.38 2.00
C THR A 238 20.35 -19.06 0.67
N ASP A 239 19.75 -19.49 -0.45
CA ASP A 239 20.29 -19.32 -1.80
C ASP A 239 19.96 -17.95 -2.40
N ILE A 240 19.04 -17.20 -1.76
CA ILE A 240 18.72 -15.82 -2.11
C ILE A 240 20.01 -15.00 -2.21
N PRO A 241 20.33 -14.45 -3.40
CA PRO A 241 21.52 -13.64 -3.60
C PRO A 241 21.58 -12.43 -2.66
N ASP A 242 22.78 -12.09 -2.20
CA ASP A 242 23.00 -11.08 -1.17
C ASP A 242 23.59 -9.76 -1.72
N THR A 243 23.25 -9.40 -2.96
CA THR A 243 23.87 -8.25 -3.64
C THR A 243 23.03 -7.00 -3.66
N ASN A 244 21.70 -7.12 -3.75
CA ASN A 244 20.80 -5.97 -3.85
C ASN A 244 19.99 -5.80 -2.56
N ILE A 245 19.68 -4.54 -2.25
CA ILE A 245 18.66 -4.18 -1.26
C ILE A 245 17.36 -4.93 -1.55
N GLY A 246 16.68 -5.37 -0.51
CA GLY A 246 15.51 -6.24 -0.65
C GLY A 246 14.73 -6.39 0.65
N PHE A 247 13.70 -7.24 0.60
CA PHE A 247 12.84 -7.56 1.73
C PHE A 247 12.51 -9.06 1.77
N LEU A 248 12.12 -9.55 2.95
CA LEU A 248 11.60 -10.90 3.13
C LEU A 248 10.21 -10.88 3.76
N VAL A 249 9.37 -11.85 3.40
CA VAL A 249 7.97 -11.91 3.87
C VAL A 249 7.76 -13.18 4.69
N TYR A 250 7.22 -13.03 5.89
CA TYR A 250 6.68 -14.15 6.66
C TYR A 250 5.30 -14.54 6.11
N TRP A 251 5.22 -15.67 5.43
CA TRP A 251 3.97 -16.17 4.85
C TRP A 251 3.19 -17.02 5.84
N ILE A 252 2.35 -16.35 6.63
CA ILE A 252 1.63 -16.94 7.77
C ILE A 252 0.23 -17.51 7.42
N MET A 253 -0.03 -17.81 6.15
CA MET A 253 -1.33 -18.36 5.69
C MET A 253 -1.47 -19.89 5.91
N GLY A 254 -0.36 -20.61 5.90
CA GLY A 254 -0.30 -22.06 6.05
C GLY A 254 -0.15 -22.52 7.50
N ILE A 255 -0.49 -23.79 7.76
CA ILE A 255 -0.02 -24.54 8.93
C ILE A 255 0.15 -26.01 8.50
N PRO A 256 1.21 -26.73 8.93
CA PRO A 256 1.41 -28.13 8.55
C PRO A 256 0.33 -29.06 9.10
N GLU A 257 0.05 -30.15 8.39
CA GLU A 257 -0.96 -31.14 8.80
C GLU A 257 -0.68 -31.73 10.19
N TRP A 258 0.60 -31.99 10.52
CA TRP A 258 1.00 -32.52 11.83
C TRP A 258 0.62 -31.58 12.99
N VAL A 259 0.57 -30.27 12.76
CA VAL A 259 0.12 -29.29 13.75
C VAL A 259 -1.38 -29.42 13.97
N GLU A 260 -2.15 -29.56 12.89
CA GLU A 260 -3.61 -29.75 12.96
C GLU A 260 -3.98 -31.06 13.68
N GLU A 261 -3.21 -32.13 13.46
CA GLU A 261 -3.44 -33.42 14.13
C GLU A 261 -3.14 -33.35 15.64
N ARG A 262 -2.08 -32.64 16.03
CA ARG A 262 -1.70 -32.47 17.44
C ARG A 262 -2.52 -31.43 18.18
N GLU A 263 -3.00 -30.41 17.47
CA GLU A 263 -3.73 -29.29 18.04
C GLU A 263 -4.99 -29.00 17.21
N PRO A 264 -6.10 -29.70 17.50
CA PRO A 264 -7.33 -29.60 16.72
C PRO A 264 -8.00 -28.22 16.73
N GLU A 265 -7.64 -27.33 17.66
CA GLU A 265 -8.15 -25.95 17.71
C GLU A 265 -7.29 -24.94 16.95
N VAL A 266 -6.16 -25.35 16.36
CA VAL A 266 -5.20 -24.42 15.73
C VAL A 266 -5.81 -23.55 14.61
N ARG A 267 -6.91 -24.00 13.99
CA ARG A 267 -7.63 -23.23 12.95
C ARG A 267 -8.83 -22.44 13.49
N LYS A 268 -9.13 -22.44 14.79
CA LYS A 268 -10.25 -21.67 15.38
C LYS A 268 -9.76 -20.28 15.80
N GLY A 269 -10.30 -19.22 15.22
CA GLY A 269 -9.78 -17.85 15.43
C GLY A 269 -8.77 -17.42 14.37
N ARG A 270 -8.67 -18.18 13.27
CA ARG A 270 -7.89 -17.84 12.08
C ARG A 270 -8.50 -16.67 11.31
N SER A 271 -7.73 -16.18 10.34
CA SER A 271 -8.19 -15.30 9.27
C SER A 271 -7.85 -15.79 7.86
N LEU A 272 -8.17 -14.98 6.85
CA LEU A 272 -7.80 -15.27 5.46
C LEU A 272 -6.27 -15.32 5.30
N PHE A 273 -5.57 -14.26 5.70
CA PHE A 273 -4.12 -14.13 5.54
C PHE A 273 -3.29 -14.58 6.76
N THR A 274 -3.93 -14.94 7.87
CA THR A 274 -3.29 -15.64 9.00
C THR A 274 -4.02 -16.96 9.25
N GLY A 275 -3.42 -18.06 8.80
CA GLY A 275 -4.11 -19.34 8.65
C GLY A 275 -4.51 -20.03 9.94
N PHE A 276 -4.01 -19.59 11.07
CA PHE A 276 -4.11 -20.26 12.36
C PHE A 276 -4.49 -19.27 13.47
N ASP A 277 -4.80 -19.80 14.65
CA ASP A 277 -5.03 -18.99 15.83
C ASP A 277 -3.71 -18.50 16.42
N VAL A 278 -3.52 -17.17 16.42
CA VAL A 278 -2.31 -16.53 16.95
C VAL A 278 -2.14 -16.70 18.47
N ASP A 279 -3.19 -17.14 19.18
CA ASP A 279 -3.12 -17.46 20.61
C ASP A 279 -2.76 -18.91 20.90
N ASN A 280 -2.65 -19.74 19.87
CA ASN A 280 -2.35 -21.16 20.02
C ASN A 280 -0.88 -21.39 20.43
N PRO A 281 -0.60 -22.09 21.55
CA PRO A 281 0.77 -22.30 22.03
C PRO A 281 1.65 -23.08 21.04
N LEU A 282 1.10 -24.08 20.34
CA LEU A 282 1.87 -24.87 19.38
C LEU A 282 2.20 -24.03 18.12
N ALA A 283 1.29 -23.17 17.68
CA ALA A 283 1.56 -22.23 16.59
C ALA A 283 2.66 -21.23 16.98
N ARG A 284 2.64 -20.70 18.21
CA ARG A 284 3.71 -19.84 18.73
C ARG A 284 5.04 -20.57 18.85
N GLU A 285 5.06 -21.80 19.34
CA GLU A 285 6.29 -22.59 19.42
C GLU A 285 6.91 -22.82 18.02
N LEU A 286 6.07 -23.21 17.06
CA LEU A 286 6.47 -23.41 15.66
C LEU A 286 7.07 -22.14 15.06
N TRP A 287 6.32 -21.03 15.08
CA TRP A 287 6.75 -19.78 14.48
C TRP A 287 7.93 -19.15 15.21
N GLY A 288 8.03 -19.28 16.54
CA GLY A 288 9.20 -18.80 17.29
C GLY A 288 10.49 -19.46 16.82
N LYS A 289 10.48 -20.79 16.60
CA LYS A 289 11.64 -21.50 16.04
C LYS A 289 11.97 -21.04 14.62
N ILE A 290 10.96 -20.90 13.76
CA ILE A 290 11.15 -20.46 12.36
C ILE A 290 11.70 -19.03 12.30
N ILE A 291 11.09 -18.10 13.04
CA ILE A 291 11.50 -16.68 13.08
C ILE A 291 12.95 -16.58 13.55
N ARG A 292 13.31 -17.21 14.66
CA ARG A 292 14.71 -17.22 15.14
C ARG A 292 15.65 -17.78 14.08
N ARG A 293 15.34 -18.95 13.52
CA ARG A 293 16.25 -19.61 12.58
C ARG A 293 16.44 -18.80 11.30
N THR A 294 15.36 -18.26 10.74
CA THR A 294 15.42 -17.45 9.52
C THR A 294 16.12 -16.12 9.76
N ALA A 295 15.89 -15.47 10.91
CA ALA A 295 16.60 -14.26 11.32
C ALA A 295 18.11 -14.48 11.54
N GLU A 296 18.53 -15.62 12.11
CA GLU A 296 19.94 -15.99 12.23
C GLU A 296 20.61 -16.15 10.85
N LEU A 297 19.93 -16.80 9.91
CA LEU A 297 20.46 -17.13 8.58
C LEU A 297 20.55 -15.92 7.64
N THR A 298 19.80 -14.87 7.95
CA THR A 298 19.70 -13.65 7.13
C THR A 298 20.34 -12.45 7.80
N LYS A 299 20.98 -12.65 8.96
CA LYS A 299 21.71 -11.59 9.65
C LYS A 299 22.78 -10.98 8.74
N ASP A 300 22.84 -9.65 8.73
CA ASP A 300 23.75 -8.83 7.92
C ASP A 300 23.59 -8.98 6.40
N LYS A 301 22.51 -9.65 5.94
CA LYS A 301 22.22 -9.78 4.50
C LYS A 301 21.56 -8.51 3.95
N LYS A 302 22.04 -8.09 2.79
CA LYS A 302 21.53 -7.00 1.94
C LYS A 302 20.05 -7.16 1.60
N VAL A 303 19.57 -8.38 1.38
CA VAL A 303 18.16 -8.67 1.05
C VAL A 303 17.19 -8.37 2.20
N THR A 304 17.67 -7.94 3.36
CA THR A 304 16.85 -7.54 4.51
C THR A 304 16.92 -6.06 4.85
N GLU A 305 17.55 -5.24 3.99
CA GLU A 305 17.71 -3.79 4.21
C GLU A 305 16.40 -2.98 4.04
N LEU A 306 15.35 -3.51 3.38
CA LEU A 306 13.97 -2.98 3.49
C LEU A 306 13.18 -3.66 4.62
N GLY A 307 13.82 -4.51 5.41
CA GLY A 307 13.23 -5.21 6.54
C GLY A 307 12.42 -6.45 6.18
N PHE A 308 11.84 -7.02 7.23
CA PHE A 308 10.95 -8.16 7.20
C PHE A 308 9.49 -7.70 7.23
N VAL A 309 8.72 -8.11 6.22
CA VAL A 309 7.26 -8.01 6.23
C VAL A 309 6.70 -9.12 7.11
N LEU A 310 6.27 -8.77 8.33
CA LEU A 310 5.82 -9.72 9.34
C LEU A 310 4.49 -10.40 8.98
N ALA A 311 3.66 -9.75 8.17
CA ALA A 311 2.44 -10.34 7.62
C ALA A 311 1.97 -9.60 6.37
N ASN A 312 1.33 -10.35 5.47
CA ASN A 312 0.57 -9.82 4.34
C ASN A 312 -0.86 -9.51 4.77
N GLU A 313 -1.29 -8.25 4.70
CA GLU A 313 -2.68 -7.83 4.95
C GLU A 313 -3.34 -8.50 6.19
N PRO A 314 -2.75 -8.46 7.40
CA PRO A 314 -3.34 -9.14 8.55
C PRO A 314 -4.67 -8.49 8.95
N HIS A 315 -5.64 -9.33 9.35
CA HIS A 315 -6.92 -8.92 9.94
C HIS A 315 -7.64 -10.13 10.57
N TRP A 316 -8.58 -9.88 11.48
CA TRP A 316 -9.44 -10.87 12.14
C TRP A 316 -10.85 -10.33 12.34
N PHE A 317 -11.53 -9.95 11.26
CA PHE A 317 -12.91 -9.45 11.31
C PHE A 317 -13.84 -10.47 11.96
N ALA A 318 -14.46 -10.06 13.06
CA ALA A 318 -15.24 -10.95 13.91
C ALA A 318 -16.77 -10.74 13.77
N GLU A 319 -17.22 -9.88 12.87
CA GLU A 319 -18.64 -9.55 12.67
C GLU A 319 -19.45 -10.65 11.98
N LYS A 320 -20.66 -10.94 12.47
CA LYS A 320 -21.66 -11.77 11.78
C LYS A 320 -21.97 -11.20 10.39
N GLY A 321 -21.90 -12.04 9.36
CA GLY A 321 -22.24 -11.66 7.98
C GLY A 321 -21.16 -10.87 7.24
N HIS A 322 -20.00 -10.63 7.86
CA HIS A 322 -18.87 -10.03 7.16
C HIS A 322 -18.35 -10.97 6.05
N TRP A 323 -17.87 -10.40 4.94
CA TRP A 323 -17.54 -11.17 3.73
C TRP A 323 -16.40 -12.19 3.94
N THR A 324 -15.50 -11.92 4.90
CA THR A 324 -14.36 -12.80 5.23
C THR A 324 -14.79 -14.14 5.84
N GLN A 325 -16.02 -14.25 6.36
CA GLN A 325 -16.56 -15.52 6.88
C GLN A 325 -16.66 -16.61 5.83
N ASN A 326 -16.80 -16.22 4.55
CA ASN A 326 -16.75 -17.16 3.42
C ASN A 326 -15.39 -17.87 3.32
N PHE A 327 -14.34 -17.28 3.91
CA PHE A 327 -12.99 -17.80 4.02
C PHE A 327 -12.68 -18.36 5.41
N LYS A 328 -13.73 -18.60 6.23
CA LYS A 328 -13.67 -19.16 7.59
C LYS A 328 -12.98 -18.29 8.63
N GLU A 329 -12.77 -17.02 8.32
CA GLU A 329 -12.23 -16.04 9.27
C GLU A 329 -13.18 -15.87 10.45
N MET A 330 -12.65 -16.03 11.66
CA MET A 330 -13.37 -15.83 12.93
C MET A 330 -14.75 -16.49 13.03
N ASN A 331 -15.03 -17.56 12.26
CA ASN A 331 -16.29 -18.31 12.37
C ASN A 331 -16.46 -19.03 13.74
N SER A 332 -15.38 -19.14 14.50
CA SER A 332 -15.32 -19.57 15.89
C SER A 332 -13.97 -19.16 16.47
N ILE A 333 -13.82 -19.20 17.79
CA ILE A 333 -12.54 -18.98 18.50
C ILE A 333 -12.12 -20.23 19.25
N SER A 334 -10.81 -20.39 19.47
CA SER A 334 -10.27 -21.50 20.28
C SER A 334 -10.52 -21.27 21.78
N SER A 335 -10.31 -22.31 22.58
CA SER A 335 -10.25 -22.18 24.04
C SER A 335 -9.10 -21.29 24.51
N TYR A 336 -7.97 -21.25 23.79
CA TYR A 336 -6.84 -20.37 24.08
C TYR A 336 -7.20 -18.90 23.93
N THR A 337 -7.83 -18.55 22.80
CA THR A 337 -8.36 -17.20 22.54
C THR A 337 -9.36 -16.78 23.61
N LEU A 338 -10.32 -17.65 23.94
CA LEU A 338 -11.33 -17.36 24.95
C LEU A 338 -10.70 -17.14 26.34
N ASN A 339 -9.72 -17.95 26.72
CA ASN A 339 -9.05 -17.81 28.01
C ASN A 339 -8.20 -16.54 28.09
N LYS A 340 -7.47 -16.19 27.03
CA LYS A 340 -6.76 -14.90 26.98
C LYS A 340 -7.73 -13.71 27.05
N PHE A 341 -8.88 -13.79 26.39
CA PHE A 341 -9.91 -12.76 26.50
C PHE A 341 -10.44 -12.63 27.94
N ARG A 342 -10.66 -13.75 28.64
CA ARG A 342 -11.07 -13.74 30.06
C ARG A 342 -10.02 -13.07 30.95
N THR A 343 -8.73 -13.35 30.71
CA THR A 343 -7.63 -12.69 31.43
C THR A 343 -7.55 -11.21 31.10
N TRP A 344 -7.75 -10.83 29.84
CA TRP A 344 -7.81 -9.42 29.44
C TRP A 344 -8.96 -8.70 30.13
N LEU A 345 -10.14 -9.31 30.22
CA LEU A 345 -11.29 -8.77 30.95
C LEU A 345 -11.03 -8.66 32.45
N ASP A 346 -10.44 -9.69 33.07
CA ASP A 346 -10.07 -9.68 34.49
C ASP A 346 -9.16 -8.48 34.80
N ASN A 347 -8.17 -8.22 33.93
CA ASN A 347 -7.30 -7.04 34.04
C ASN A 347 -8.05 -5.73 33.76
N LYS A 348 -8.86 -5.66 32.69
CA LYS A 348 -9.59 -4.44 32.30
C LYS A 348 -10.56 -3.96 33.37
N TYR A 349 -11.14 -4.91 34.12
CA TYR A 349 -12.11 -4.66 35.18
C TYR A 349 -11.48 -4.74 36.58
N ASP A 350 -10.14 -4.82 36.71
CA ASP A 350 -9.41 -4.92 37.98
C ASP A 350 -9.94 -6.04 38.92
N GLY A 351 -10.36 -7.17 38.36
CA GLY A 351 -10.97 -8.27 39.11
C GLY A 351 -12.42 -8.07 39.53
N ASP A 352 -13.08 -6.98 39.11
CA ASP A 352 -14.47 -6.68 39.43
C ASP A 352 -15.45 -7.29 38.40
N ILE A 353 -15.85 -8.53 38.67
CA ILE A 353 -16.84 -9.24 37.85
C ILE A 353 -18.24 -8.58 37.93
N GLU A 354 -18.57 -7.88 39.00
CA GLU A 354 -19.87 -7.20 39.14
C GLU A 354 -19.96 -6.02 38.17
N GLN A 355 -18.85 -5.28 38.02
CA GLN A 355 -18.75 -4.19 37.04
C GLN A 355 -18.86 -4.69 35.60
N LEU A 356 -18.21 -5.81 35.26
CA LEU A 356 -18.39 -6.45 33.94
C LEU A 356 -19.84 -6.88 33.73
N ASN A 357 -20.44 -7.56 34.70
CA ASN A 357 -21.83 -8.01 34.62
C ASN A 357 -22.80 -6.85 34.44
N SER A 358 -22.54 -5.71 35.10
CA SER A 358 -23.31 -4.48 34.93
C SER A 358 -23.18 -3.94 33.50
N ASN A 359 -21.96 -3.84 32.97
CA ASN A 359 -21.70 -3.34 31.62
C ASN A 359 -22.30 -4.26 30.53
N TRP A 360 -22.13 -5.57 30.66
CA TRP A 360 -22.55 -6.56 29.67
C TRP A 360 -23.99 -7.04 29.85
N LYS A 361 -24.68 -6.56 30.90
CA LYS A 361 -26.03 -7.01 31.28
C LYS A 361 -26.07 -8.55 31.45
N SER A 362 -25.05 -9.10 32.09
CA SER A 362 -24.83 -10.54 32.27
C SER A 362 -24.81 -10.93 33.76
N GLN A 363 -24.57 -12.22 34.05
CA GLN A 363 -24.60 -12.80 35.39
C GLN A 363 -23.50 -13.87 35.58
N PHE A 364 -22.30 -13.60 35.09
CA PHE A 364 -21.15 -14.48 35.24
C PHE A 364 -20.72 -14.55 36.72
N ALA A 365 -20.36 -15.74 37.18
CA ALA A 365 -19.95 -15.96 38.58
C ALA A 365 -18.52 -15.46 38.86
N ASN A 366 -17.67 -15.47 37.83
CA ASN A 366 -16.28 -15.04 37.80
C ASN A 366 -15.80 -14.92 36.34
N PHE A 367 -14.60 -14.40 36.11
CA PHE A 367 -14.04 -14.24 34.77
C PHE A 367 -13.86 -15.58 34.01
N ASP A 368 -13.54 -16.67 34.71
CA ASP A 368 -13.45 -18.02 34.10
C ASP A 368 -14.77 -18.49 33.48
N SER A 369 -15.91 -17.98 33.98
CA SER A 369 -17.24 -18.31 33.48
C SER A 369 -17.72 -17.41 32.34
N VAL A 370 -16.98 -16.34 32.00
CA VAL A 370 -17.36 -15.43 30.90
C VAL A 370 -17.41 -16.19 29.59
N ALA A 371 -18.46 -15.95 28.82
CA ALA A 371 -18.66 -16.50 27.49
C ALA A 371 -19.03 -15.39 26.51
N ILE A 372 -18.59 -15.53 25.28
CA ILE A 372 -18.90 -14.63 24.17
C ILE A 372 -19.18 -15.45 22.91
N GLU A 373 -20.14 -15.00 22.11
CA GLU A 373 -20.41 -15.57 20.80
C GLU A 373 -19.55 -14.85 19.76
N ILE A 374 -18.68 -15.60 19.07
CA ILE A 374 -17.90 -15.13 17.92
C ILE A 374 -18.23 -16.03 16.73
N PRO A 375 -18.68 -15.49 15.58
CA PRO A 375 -18.75 -14.08 15.22
C PRO A 375 -19.75 -13.25 16.05
N ILE A 376 -19.37 -12.02 16.42
CA ILE A 376 -20.18 -11.09 17.22
C ILE A 376 -21.26 -10.41 16.36
N ASP A 377 -22.43 -10.16 16.94
CA ASP A 377 -23.53 -9.47 16.25
C ASP A 377 -23.20 -7.98 16.04
N PRO A 378 -23.18 -7.46 14.79
CA PRO A 378 -22.93 -6.04 14.53
C PRO A 378 -23.95 -5.11 15.17
N ALA A 379 -25.15 -5.59 15.55
CA ALA A 379 -26.11 -4.81 16.31
C ALA A 379 -25.65 -4.43 17.73
N LEU A 380 -24.54 -5.01 18.21
CA LEU A 380 -23.94 -4.68 19.50
C LEU A 380 -22.94 -3.51 19.42
N GLN A 381 -22.67 -2.94 18.24
CA GLN A 381 -21.81 -1.77 18.12
C GLN A 381 -22.30 -0.63 19.01
N GLY A 382 -21.40 -0.04 19.79
CA GLY A 382 -21.70 0.98 20.80
C GLY A 382 -22.07 0.44 22.18
N GLU A 383 -22.23 -0.88 22.35
CA GLU A 383 -22.40 -1.53 23.67
C GLU A 383 -21.05 -2.00 24.25
N PRO A 384 -20.89 -2.08 25.59
CA PRO A 384 -19.62 -2.46 26.23
C PRO A 384 -19.00 -3.78 25.76
N ILE A 385 -19.82 -4.79 25.48
CA ILE A 385 -19.34 -6.10 24.99
C ILE A 385 -18.66 -6.01 23.63
N TRP A 386 -19.14 -5.14 22.74
CA TRP A 386 -18.54 -4.89 21.44
C TRP A 386 -17.22 -4.14 21.58
N TYR A 387 -17.20 -3.12 22.44
CA TYR A 387 -15.99 -2.37 22.75
C TYR A 387 -14.88 -3.29 23.28
N ASP A 388 -15.19 -4.05 24.33
CA ASP A 388 -14.25 -4.95 24.99
C ASP A 388 -13.70 -6.00 24.01
N TRP A 389 -14.55 -6.61 23.17
CA TRP A 389 -14.09 -7.56 22.16
C TRP A 389 -13.22 -6.91 21.10
N SER A 390 -13.61 -5.75 20.56
CA SER A 390 -12.87 -5.09 19.48
C SER A 390 -11.50 -4.62 19.98
N ARG A 391 -11.44 -4.04 21.19
CA ARG A 391 -10.18 -3.63 21.82
C ARG A 391 -9.30 -4.83 22.16
N TYR A 392 -9.86 -5.90 22.73
CA TYR A 392 -9.10 -7.13 22.93
C TYR A 392 -8.56 -7.70 21.61
N ASN A 393 -9.36 -7.69 20.54
CA ASN A 393 -8.94 -8.24 19.25
C ASN A 393 -7.74 -7.47 18.67
N MET A 394 -7.71 -6.15 18.87
CA MET A 394 -6.56 -5.29 18.55
C MET A 394 -5.33 -5.62 19.42
N ASP A 395 -5.54 -5.77 20.73
CA ASP A 395 -4.47 -6.07 21.68
C ASP A 395 -3.85 -7.45 21.42
N ARG A 396 -4.64 -8.49 21.10
CA ARG A 396 -4.10 -9.81 20.72
C ARG A 396 -3.35 -9.79 19.39
N GLY A 397 -3.79 -8.97 18.44
CA GLY A 397 -3.08 -8.75 17.17
C GLY A 397 -1.72 -8.11 17.43
N THR A 398 -1.68 -7.08 18.27
CA THR A 398 -0.46 -6.41 18.72
C THR A 398 0.46 -7.36 19.51
N ASP A 399 -0.08 -8.19 20.39
CA ASP A 399 0.67 -9.23 21.14
C ASP A 399 1.32 -10.25 20.20
N TRP A 400 0.62 -10.67 19.15
CA TRP A 400 1.18 -11.58 18.14
C TRP A 400 2.38 -10.95 17.41
N PHE A 401 2.25 -9.71 16.93
CA PHE A 401 3.35 -9.04 16.24
C PHE A 401 4.50 -8.66 17.18
N THR A 402 4.19 -8.36 18.44
CA THR A 402 5.20 -8.16 19.49
C THR A 402 5.99 -9.44 19.72
N PHE A 403 5.31 -10.59 19.79
CA PHE A 403 5.96 -11.90 19.85
C PHE A 403 6.87 -12.13 18.64
N MET A 404 6.38 -11.91 17.41
CA MET A 404 7.19 -12.12 16.21
C MET A 404 8.44 -11.25 16.20
N GLN A 405 8.31 -9.96 16.52
CA GLN A 405 9.44 -9.05 16.55
C GLN A 405 10.45 -9.42 17.65
N ASN A 406 9.97 -9.77 18.85
CA ASN A 406 10.85 -10.18 19.95
C ASN A 406 11.64 -11.46 19.61
N GLU A 407 11.01 -12.44 18.96
CA GLU A 407 11.68 -13.67 18.53
C GLU A 407 12.76 -13.39 17.47
N LEU A 408 12.48 -12.45 16.56
CA LEU A 408 13.41 -12.00 15.52
C LEU A 408 14.60 -11.24 16.13
N HIS A 409 14.34 -10.21 16.93
CA HIS A 409 15.36 -9.38 17.56
C HIS A 409 16.18 -10.09 18.63
N ALA A 410 15.67 -11.19 19.20
CA ALA A 410 16.44 -12.02 20.13
C ALA A 410 17.72 -12.62 19.50
N VAL A 411 17.77 -12.73 18.17
CA VAL A 411 18.92 -13.30 17.43
C VAL A 411 19.46 -12.36 16.37
N ASN A 412 18.65 -11.42 15.88
CA ASN A 412 19.05 -10.37 14.93
C ASN A 412 18.49 -9.00 15.40
N PRO A 413 19.11 -8.36 16.39
CA PRO A 413 18.56 -7.15 17.05
C PRO A 413 18.49 -5.91 16.17
N ASP A 414 19.25 -5.88 15.07
CA ASP A 414 19.34 -4.75 14.16
C ASP A 414 18.44 -4.91 12.92
N ALA A 415 17.69 -6.02 12.82
CA ALA A 415 16.86 -6.26 11.66
C ALA A 415 15.60 -5.40 11.65
N ASP A 416 15.35 -4.79 10.50
CA ASP A 416 14.17 -3.98 10.30
C ASP A 416 12.91 -4.82 10.14
N THR A 417 11.78 -4.31 10.62
CA THR A 417 10.49 -4.98 10.52
C THR A 417 9.42 -3.98 10.10
N HIS A 418 8.43 -4.46 9.37
CA HIS A 418 7.19 -3.76 9.12
C HIS A 418 6.05 -4.76 8.85
N ILE A 419 4.81 -4.29 8.84
CA ILE A 419 3.62 -5.10 8.58
C ILE A 419 2.89 -4.50 7.39
N LYS A 420 2.37 -5.29 6.44
CA LYS A 420 1.57 -4.75 5.33
C LYS A 420 0.14 -4.46 5.83
N ILE A 421 -0.05 -3.33 6.52
CA ILE A 421 -1.35 -2.90 7.03
C ILE A 421 -2.20 -2.30 5.91
N MET A 422 -3.43 -2.78 5.76
CA MET A 422 -4.40 -2.15 4.87
C MET A 422 -4.88 -0.81 5.41
N PRO A 423 -4.87 0.28 4.60
CA PRO A 423 -5.39 1.57 5.03
C PRO A 423 -6.82 1.52 5.58
N ARG A 424 -7.62 0.56 5.12
CA ARG A 424 -9.01 0.38 5.58
C ARG A 424 -9.12 0.08 7.09
N MET A 425 -8.05 -0.40 7.74
CA MET A 425 -8.02 -0.61 9.19
C MET A 425 -8.13 0.70 9.97
N PHE A 426 -7.73 1.81 9.34
CA PHE A 426 -7.87 3.17 9.88
C PHE A 426 -8.98 3.96 9.16
N MET A 427 -8.97 3.96 7.82
CA MET A 427 -9.79 4.85 6.99
C MET A 427 -11.29 4.50 6.96
N ASP A 428 -11.67 3.22 7.04
CA ASP A 428 -13.07 2.82 7.06
C ASP A 428 -13.64 2.94 8.48
N ASN A 429 -14.96 2.79 8.68
CA ASN A 429 -15.55 2.87 10.04
C ASN A 429 -15.54 1.53 10.81
N ALA A 430 -15.31 0.40 10.14
CA ALA A 430 -15.31 -0.91 10.79
C ALA A 430 -14.07 -1.08 11.69
N ARG A 431 -14.24 -1.65 12.89
CA ARG A 431 -13.17 -1.84 13.89
C ARG A 431 -13.05 -3.24 14.50
N SER A 432 -13.84 -4.21 14.04
CA SER A 432 -13.69 -5.59 14.50
C SER A 432 -12.47 -6.33 13.93
N GLY A 433 -11.70 -5.70 13.03
CA GLY A 433 -10.60 -6.31 12.28
C GLY A 433 -9.36 -6.68 13.08
N GLY A 434 -9.25 -6.31 14.36
CA GLY A 434 -8.14 -6.71 15.23
C GLY A 434 -6.80 -6.06 14.90
N ILE A 435 -6.81 -4.92 14.19
CA ILE A 435 -5.63 -4.17 13.81
C ILE A 435 -5.69 -2.77 14.45
N ASP A 436 -4.74 -2.47 15.31
CA ASP A 436 -4.49 -1.14 15.85
C ASP A 436 -3.36 -0.51 15.04
N THR A 437 -3.71 0.41 14.13
CA THR A 437 -2.74 0.97 13.18
C THR A 437 -1.68 1.79 13.89
N GLU A 438 -2.03 2.51 14.96
CA GLU A 438 -1.08 3.28 15.76
C GLU A 438 -0.10 2.33 16.48
N ALA A 439 -0.62 1.37 17.24
CA ALA A 439 0.21 0.47 18.03
C ALA A 439 1.19 -0.35 17.16
N LEU A 440 0.73 -0.82 15.99
CA LEU A 440 1.60 -1.57 15.08
C LEU A 440 2.65 -0.68 14.39
N SER A 441 2.31 0.56 14.06
CA SER A 441 3.28 1.52 13.50
C SER A 441 4.32 1.97 14.54
N GLU A 442 3.95 2.05 15.81
CA GLU A 442 4.89 2.27 16.92
C GLU A 442 5.79 1.04 17.16
N LEU A 443 5.21 -0.16 17.07
CA LEU A 443 5.89 -1.42 17.34
C LEU A 443 7.01 -1.72 16.33
N THR A 444 6.75 -1.61 15.03
CA THR A 444 7.71 -2.02 13.99
C THR A 444 8.82 -0.99 13.78
N THR A 445 10.01 -1.37 13.32
CA THR A 445 11.12 -0.41 13.12
C THR A 445 10.90 0.50 11.92
N MET A 446 10.16 0.01 10.91
CA MET A 446 9.65 0.76 9.77
C MET A 446 8.11 0.70 9.75
N VAL A 447 7.46 1.69 9.14
CA VAL A 447 6.00 1.67 8.94
C VAL A 447 5.71 0.94 7.63
N GLY A 448 4.78 -0.02 7.62
CA GLY A 448 4.43 -0.78 6.43
C GLY A 448 2.93 -0.72 6.09
N HIS A 449 2.60 -0.76 4.81
CA HIS A 449 1.20 -0.81 4.34
C HIS A 449 1.03 -1.24 2.86
N ASP A 450 -0.22 -1.34 2.39
CA ASP A 450 -0.68 -1.50 0.99
C ASP A 450 -1.60 -0.34 0.54
N ALA A 451 -1.06 0.89 0.50
CA ALA A 451 -1.93 2.04 0.22
C ALA A 451 -2.55 1.95 -1.18
N LYS A 452 -3.81 2.39 -1.29
CA LYS A 452 -4.62 2.25 -2.51
C LYS A 452 -5.22 3.57 -2.96
N SER A 453 -5.37 3.74 -4.27
CA SER A 453 -6.02 4.87 -4.91
C SER A 453 -6.73 4.40 -6.18
N PHE A 454 -7.67 5.19 -6.69
CA PHE A 454 -8.47 4.83 -7.86
C PHE A 454 -8.48 6.00 -8.84
N GLY A 455 -8.02 5.77 -10.07
CA GLY A 455 -8.03 6.78 -11.15
C GLY A 455 -9.39 6.92 -11.87
N SER A 456 -10.34 6.04 -11.59
CA SER A 456 -11.70 6.10 -12.13
C SER A 456 -12.69 5.37 -11.22
N ARG A 457 -13.94 5.21 -11.66
CA ARG A 457 -15.02 4.65 -10.83
C ARG A 457 -14.71 3.23 -10.34
N ASN A 458 -15.23 2.91 -9.17
CA ASN A 458 -15.13 1.56 -8.60
C ASN A 458 -15.85 0.55 -9.51
N ILE A 459 -15.18 -0.56 -9.82
CA ILE A 459 -15.74 -1.62 -10.66
C ILE A 459 -16.62 -2.61 -9.86
N ARG A 460 -16.63 -2.52 -8.52
CA ARG A 460 -17.49 -3.33 -7.66
C ARG A 460 -18.89 -2.71 -7.58
N PRO A 461 -19.96 -3.47 -7.89
CA PRO A 461 -21.33 -2.98 -7.70
C PRO A 461 -21.58 -2.54 -6.25
N GLY A 462 -22.27 -1.40 -6.08
CA GLY A 462 -22.68 -0.88 -4.78
C GLY A 462 -21.58 -0.21 -3.95
N LYS A 463 -20.34 -0.11 -4.45
CA LYS A 463 -19.28 0.68 -3.81
C LYS A 463 -19.32 2.12 -4.34
N SER A 464 -19.16 3.08 -3.43
CA SER A 464 -19.23 4.51 -3.76
C SER A 464 -18.02 4.95 -4.60
N SER A 465 -18.25 5.96 -5.44
CA SER A 465 -17.21 6.73 -6.12
C SER A 465 -17.55 8.22 -6.05
N GLU A 466 -18.24 8.66 -4.99
CA GLU A 466 -18.68 10.07 -4.81
C GLU A 466 -17.52 11.07 -4.90
N TRP A 467 -16.30 10.67 -4.52
CA TRP A 467 -15.09 11.50 -4.69
C TRP A 467 -14.89 11.97 -6.15
N ILE A 468 -15.37 11.22 -7.15
CA ILE A 468 -15.22 11.55 -8.57
C ILE A 468 -16.06 12.76 -8.98
N GLU A 469 -17.01 13.19 -8.14
CA GLU A 469 -17.78 14.42 -8.38
C GLU A 469 -16.91 15.67 -8.22
N LYS A 470 -15.81 15.57 -7.45
CA LYS A 470 -14.88 16.66 -7.16
C LYS A 470 -13.49 16.45 -7.76
N TYR A 471 -12.99 15.22 -7.71
CA TYR A 471 -11.57 14.93 -7.94
C TYR A 471 -11.34 13.94 -9.07
N ALA A 472 -10.21 14.09 -9.75
CA ALA A 472 -9.78 13.24 -10.86
C ALA A 472 -9.46 11.81 -10.40
N TYR A 473 -9.03 11.64 -9.16
CA TYR A 473 -8.73 10.36 -8.53
C TYR A 473 -8.98 10.36 -7.01
N HIS A 474 -8.99 9.18 -6.41
CA HIS A 474 -9.26 8.97 -4.98
C HIS A 474 -8.05 9.31 -4.07
N TRP A 475 -7.59 10.56 -4.11
CA TRP A 475 -6.41 11.03 -3.38
C TRP A 475 -6.54 10.94 -1.86
N GLY A 476 -7.75 11.12 -1.32
CA GLY A 476 -7.99 11.29 0.11
C GLY A 476 -7.62 10.10 0.98
N VAL A 477 -7.76 8.87 0.46
CA VAL A 477 -7.32 7.64 1.17
C VAL A 477 -5.81 7.59 1.29
N VAL A 478 -5.08 8.01 0.27
CA VAL A 478 -3.62 8.12 0.34
C VAL A 478 -3.27 9.19 1.36
N ALA A 479 -3.85 10.38 1.23
CA ALA A 479 -3.39 11.53 1.98
C ALA A 479 -3.65 11.44 3.49
N MET A 480 -4.89 11.16 3.89
CA MET A 480 -5.24 11.12 5.31
C MET A 480 -4.55 9.97 6.05
N PHE A 481 -4.36 8.83 5.37
CA PHE A 481 -3.66 7.69 5.95
C PHE A 481 -2.17 7.98 6.16
N HIS A 482 -1.48 8.55 5.16
CA HIS A 482 -0.06 8.91 5.32
C HIS A 482 0.13 10.00 6.37
N ASP A 483 -0.72 11.03 6.41
CA ASP A 483 -0.65 12.07 7.47
C ASP A 483 -0.87 11.48 8.88
N PHE A 484 -1.68 10.41 9.03
CA PHE A 484 -1.81 9.68 10.29
C PHE A 484 -0.52 8.93 10.64
N LEU A 485 0.02 8.15 9.71
CA LEU A 485 1.26 7.38 9.93
C LEU A 485 2.45 8.28 10.27
N GLU A 486 2.64 9.36 9.53
CA GLU A 486 3.68 10.38 9.78
C GLU A 486 3.45 11.12 11.10
N SER A 487 2.22 11.15 11.62
CA SER A 487 1.97 11.73 12.94
C SER A 487 2.34 10.76 14.06
N VAL A 488 2.14 9.46 13.85
CA VAL A 488 2.48 8.41 14.82
C VAL A 488 3.99 8.18 14.87
N ALA A 489 4.63 8.08 13.71
CA ALA A 489 6.04 7.70 13.57
C ALA A 489 6.78 8.57 12.53
N PRO A 490 6.96 9.88 12.81
CA PRO A 490 7.56 10.83 11.88
C PRO A 490 9.02 10.51 11.49
N ASP A 491 9.73 9.79 12.37
CA ASP A 491 11.15 9.47 12.19
C ASP A 491 11.39 8.06 11.67
N LYS A 492 10.37 7.38 11.13
CA LYS A 492 10.50 6.03 10.57
C LYS A 492 10.38 6.04 9.04
N ILE A 493 11.09 5.12 8.41
CA ILE A 493 10.91 4.80 7.00
C ILE A 493 9.49 4.25 6.79
N ASN A 494 8.81 4.72 5.74
CA ASN A 494 7.50 4.21 5.33
C ASN A 494 7.58 3.38 4.04
N VAL A 495 7.24 2.10 4.14
CA VAL A 495 7.30 1.11 3.06
C VAL A 495 5.90 0.69 2.60
N ASN A 496 5.52 1.11 1.40
CA ASN A 496 4.34 0.58 0.73
C ASN A 496 4.67 -0.72 0.00
N SER A 497 4.54 -1.83 0.72
CA SER A 497 5.00 -3.15 0.24
C SER A 497 4.08 -3.83 -0.78
N GLU A 498 2.95 -3.20 -1.13
CA GLU A 498 2.05 -3.59 -2.22
C GLU A 498 1.13 -2.42 -2.57
N SER A 499 1.60 -1.42 -3.31
CA SER A 499 0.75 -0.29 -3.64
C SER A 499 -0.31 -0.66 -4.67
N HIS A 500 -1.56 -0.40 -4.31
CA HIS A 500 -2.71 -0.58 -5.18
C HIS A 500 -3.06 0.75 -5.88
N PHE A 501 -2.04 1.42 -6.41
CA PHE A 501 -2.19 2.65 -7.19
C PHE A 501 -2.42 2.39 -8.67
N LEU A 502 -1.96 1.25 -9.20
CA LEU A 502 -2.03 0.90 -10.63
C LEU A 502 -3.23 0.01 -10.95
N SER A 503 -3.61 -0.86 -10.02
CA SER A 503 -4.84 -1.65 -10.11
C SER A 503 -5.20 -2.26 -8.76
N SER A 504 -6.46 -2.68 -8.61
CA SER A 504 -6.91 -3.47 -7.47
C SER A 504 -8.15 -4.28 -7.82
N GLY A 505 -8.57 -5.18 -6.93
CA GLY A 505 -9.87 -5.84 -7.08
C GLY A 505 -11.09 -4.90 -7.02
N GLN A 506 -10.90 -3.60 -6.78
CA GLN A 506 -11.94 -2.56 -6.80
C GLN A 506 -11.82 -1.57 -7.97
N TRP A 507 -10.71 -1.58 -8.70
CA TRP A 507 -10.47 -0.61 -9.76
C TRP A 507 -9.60 -1.19 -10.86
N ARG A 508 -10.06 -1.03 -12.11
CA ARG A 508 -9.37 -1.47 -13.31
C ARG A 508 -9.67 -0.54 -14.47
N ASP A 509 -8.62 -0.14 -15.18
CA ASP A 509 -8.75 0.69 -16.37
C ASP A 509 -7.62 0.36 -17.32
N LEU A 510 -7.93 -0.25 -18.48
CA LEU A 510 -6.93 -0.72 -19.43
C LEU A 510 -6.12 0.46 -20.00
N ASP A 511 -6.72 1.64 -20.12
CA ASP A 511 -6.09 2.87 -20.61
C ASP A 511 -5.92 3.89 -19.49
N THR A 512 -5.21 3.47 -18.43
CA THR A 512 -4.96 4.32 -17.26
C THR A 512 -4.12 5.54 -17.64
N ARG A 513 -4.60 6.73 -17.26
CA ARG A 513 -3.92 7.99 -17.55
C ARG A 513 -2.53 8.04 -16.88
N THR A 514 -1.48 8.36 -17.65
CA THR A 514 -0.12 8.55 -17.11
C THR A 514 -0.03 9.74 -16.15
N SER A 515 -0.83 10.79 -16.38
CA SER A 515 -0.95 11.93 -15.46
C SER A 515 -1.42 11.49 -14.07
N TYR A 516 -2.39 10.58 -13.98
CA TYR A 516 -2.83 9.99 -12.70
C TYR A 516 -1.68 9.22 -12.02
N VAL A 517 -0.98 8.35 -12.76
CA VAL A 517 0.14 7.57 -12.22
C VAL A 517 1.20 8.48 -11.62
N ARG A 518 1.60 9.52 -12.36
CA ARG A 518 2.54 10.53 -11.85
C ARG A 518 2.02 11.24 -10.61
N SER A 519 0.77 11.69 -10.64
CA SER A 519 0.16 12.45 -9.54
C SER A 519 0.09 11.65 -8.25
N VAL A 520 -0.38 10.40 -8.31
CA VAL A 520 -0.60 9.58 -7.10
C VAL A 520 0.72 9.12 -6.46
N TYR A 521 1.73 8.75 -7.27
CA TYR A 521 3.04 8.39 -6.75
C TYR A 521 3.76 9.59 -6.15
N TRP A 522 3.70 10.75 -6.82
CA TRP A 522 4.25 11.99 -6.28
C TRP A 522 3.58 12.39 -4.97
N LEU A 523 2.24 12.32 -4.91
CA LEU A 523 1.48 12.60 -3.69
C LEU A 523 1.90 11.67 -2.54
N ALA A 524 1.95 10.36 -2.79
CA ALA A 524 2.30 9.38 -1.75
C ALA A 524 3.71 9.62 -1.21
N THR A 525 4.71 9.83 -2.08
CA THR A 525 6.10 10.09 -1.65
C THR A 525 6.24 11.42 -0.92
N LEU A 526 5.57 12.48 -1.39
CA LEU A 526 5.55 13.77 -0.67
C LEU A 526 4.97 13.67 0.74
N LEU A 527 3.99 12.76 0.93
CA LEU A 527 3.32 12.56 2.21
C LEU A 527 4.00 11.52 3.10
N GLY A 528 5.12 10.92 2.68
CA GLY A 528 5.95 10.08 3.53
C GLY A 528 6.39 8.75 2.95
N MET A 529 5.85 8.30 1.80
CA MET A 529 6.20 6.98 1.24
C MET A 529 7.67 6.94 0.76
N ASP A 530 8.51 6.20 1.48
CA ASP A 530 9.96 6.08 1.23
C ASP A 530 10.32 4.94 0.29
N ALA A 531 9.51 3.89 0.23
CA ALA A 531 9.65 2.81 -0.74
C ALA A 531 8.29 2.28 -1.21
N ASN A 532 8.26 1.74 -2.42
CA ASN A 532 7.03 1.25 -3.05
C ASN A 532 7.24 -0.03 -3.86
N MET A 533 6.37 -1.02 -3.66
CA MET A 533 6.24 -2.17 -4.54
C MET A 533 4.84 -2.17 -5.17
N GLY A 534 4.72 -1.78 -6.43
CA GLY A 534 3.41 -1.68 -7.10
C GLY A 534 2.76 -3.05 -7.31
N TRP A 535 1.45 -3.15 -7.12
CA TRP A 535 0.68 -4.32 -7.56
C TRP A 535 0.39 -4.20 -9.06
N PHE A 536 1.04 -4.98 -9.94
CA PHE A 536 2.04 -6.04 -9.73
C PHE A 536 2.72 -6.37 -11.07
N TRP A 537 3.86 -7.06 -11.07
CA TRP A 537 4.52 -7.47 -12.31
C TRP A 537 4.51 -8.98 -12.46
N ALA A 538 3.73 -9.49 -13.39
CA ALA A 538 3.52 -10.91 -13.58
C ALA A 538 3.74 -11.31 -15.05
N ARG A 539 4.59 -10.58 -15.76
CA ARG A 539 5.10 -10.94 -17.08
C ARG A 539 6.47 -11.59 -16.93
N ASP A 540 6.62 -12.77 -17.52
CA ASP A 540 7.89 -13.45 -17.65
C ASP A 540 8.74 -12.87 -18.80
N PRO A 541 10.06 -13.14 -18.84
CA PRO A 541 10.95 -12.58 -19.86
C PRO A 541 10.57 -12.94 -21.30
N ASP A 542 9.76 -13.96 -21.57
CA ASP A 542 9.31 -14.28 -22.93
C ASP A 542 7.98 -13.57 -23.30
N GLY A 543 7.30 -13.00 -22.30
CA GLY A 543 6.01 -12.34 -22.42
C GLY A 543 4.81 -13.13 -21.91
N SER A 544 4.94 -14.39 -21.48
CA SER A 544 3.83 -15.08 -20.83
C SER A 544 3.48 -14.44 -19.48
N PRO A 545 2.25 -14.64 -18.97
CA PRO A 545 1.99 -14.49 -17.55
C PRO A 545 2.88 -15.46 -16.75
N GLU A 546 3.24 -15.09 -15.51
CA GLU A 546 3.94 -16.00 -14.59
C GLU A 546 3.12 -17.27 -14.30
N ASP A 547 3.83 -18.39 -14.04
CA ASP A 547 3.27 -19.75 -13.99
C ASP A 547 2.01 -19.92 -13.13
N ARG A 548 1.86 -19.19 -12.02
CA ARG A 548 0.66 -19.31 -11.17
C ARG A 548 -0.57 -18.75 -11.88
N LEU A 549 -0.41 -17.80 -12.79
CA LEU A 549 -1.46 -17.16 -13.59
C LEU A 549 -1.75 -17.89 -14.90
N GLU A 550 -1.17 -19.08 -15.11
CA GLU A 550 -1.48 -19.95 -16.23
C GLU A 550 -2.54 -21.02 -15.86
N GLY A 551 -3.32 -21.45 -16.86
CA GLY A 551 -4.29 -22.54 -16.70
C GLY A 551 -5.53 -22.18 -15.85
N GLU A 552 -6.03 -23.15 -15.08
CA GLU A 552 -7.22 -22.97 -14.24
C GLU A 552 -6.85 -22.26 -12.92
N LEU A 553 -7.23 -20.99 -12.79
CA LEU A 553 -6.87 -20.10 -11.69
C LEU A 553 -7.68 -20.34 -10.40
N ASP A 554 -7.56 -21.54 -9.82
CA ASP A 554 -8.19 -21.93 -8.54
C ASP A 554 -7.28 -21.62 -7.34
N PHE A 555 -7.29 -20.36 -6.92
CA PHE A 555 -6.45 -19.89 -5.82
C PHE A 555 -7.14 -19.95 -4.46
N PHE A 556 -6.34 -20.20 -3.42
CA PHE A 556 -6.79 -19.96 -2.04
C PHE A 556 -7.01 -18.47 -1.78
N ASP A 557 -6.15 -17.61 -2.33
CA ASP A 557 -6.36 -16.16 -2.40
C ASP A 557 -7.13 -15.81 -3.69
N PRO A 558 -8.42 -15.48 -3.59
CA PRO A 558 -9.23 -15.14 -4.75
C PRO A 558 -8.79 -13.84 -5.44
N GLY A 559 -7.92 -13.03 -4.82
CA GLY A 559 -7.40 -11.78 -5.37
C GLY A 559 -6.52 -12.00 -6.61
N LEU A 560 -5.71 -13.06 -6.63
CA LEU A 560 -4.70 -13.31 -7.65
C LEU A 560 -5.30 -13.72 -9.00
N GLY A 561 -6.30 -14.60 -9.02
CA GLY A 561 -6.87 -15.15 -10.27
C GLY A 561 -7.55 -14.15 -11.19
N GLY A 562 -8.02 -13.01 -10.66
CA GLY A 562 -8.56 -11.90 -11.47
C GLY A 562 -7.59 -10.73 -11.62
N ALA A 563 -6.36 -10.85 -11.14
CA ALA A 563 -5.46 -9.69 -11.01
C ALA A 563 -4.81 -9.28 -12.33
N TYR A 564 -4.57 -10.19 -13.26
CA TYR A 564 -3.71 -9.92 -14.42
C TYR A 564 -4.34 -8.98 -15.46
N ALA A 565 -5.57 -9.26 -15.89
CA ALA A 565 -6.19 -8.55 -17.01
C ALA A 565 -6.47 -7.07 -16.68
N GLY A 566 -6.04 -6.17 -17.57
CA GLY A 566 -6.14 -4.71 -17.41
C GLY A 566 -5.32 -4.14 -16.25
N SER A 567 -4.30 -4.85 -15.79
CA SER A 567 -3.24 -4.32 -14.92
C SER A 567 -2.10 -3.73 -15.76
N ASN A 568 -1.08 -3.21 -15.07
CA ASN A 568 0.13 -2.65 -15.68
C ASN A 568 0.88 -3.64 -16.60
N ASN A 569 0.66 -4.94 -16.43
CA ASN A 569 1.19 -6.02 -17.30
C ASN A 569 0.75 -5.93 -18.77
N MET A 570 -0.31 -5.16 -19.04
CA MET A 570 -0.88 -4.90 -20.38
C MET A 570 -0.76 -3.42 -20.78
N GLN A 571 0.03 -2.62 -20.05
CA GLN A 571 0.02 -1.16 -20.13
C GLN A 571 1.44 -0.58 -20.18
N PRO A 572 2.05 -0.46 -21.39
CA PRO A 572 3.42 0.04 -21.52
C PRO A 572 3.57 1.46 -20.95
N HIS A 573 2.60 2.32 -21.24
CA HIS A 573 2.55 3.71 -20.80
C HIS A 573 2.51 3.86 -19.27
N VAL A 574 1.77 2.99 -18.58
CA VAL A 574 1.66 3.01 -17.11
C VAL A 574 2.97 2.59 -16.45
N THR A 575 3.52 1.44 -16.85
CA THR A 575 4.75 0.90 -16.24
C THR A 575 5.96 1.80 -16.52
N ASN A 576 6.04 2.36 -17.74
CA ASN A 576 7.03 3.40 -18.05
C ASN A 576 6.85 4.62 -17.13
N GLU A 577 5.63 5.14 -16.98
CA GLU A 577 5.37 6.33 -16.17
C GLU A 577 5.73 6.16 -14.70
N VAL A 578 5.52 4.97 -14.11
CA VAL A 578 6.00 4.65 -12.74
C VAL A 578 7.50 4.90 -12.64
N THR A 579 8.28 4.40 -13.60
CA THR A 579 9.74 4.60 -13.59
C THR A 579 10.11 6.07 -13.80
N GLN A 580 9.42 6.76 -14.72
CA GLN A 580 9.67 8.19 -14.98
C GLN A 580 9.41 9.05 -13.73
N VAL A 581 8.32 8.82 -13.01
CA VAL A 581 8.02 9.59 -11.79
C VAL A 581 9.01 9.27 -10.67
N MET A 582 9.44 8.01 -10.52
CA MET A 582 10.44 7.66 -9.51
C MET A 582 11.83 8.25 -9.83
N TYR A 583 12.21 8.31 -11.10
CA TYR A 583 13.42 9.04 -11.51
C TYR A 583 13.35 10.52 -11.18
N ASP A 584 12.21 11.17 -11.39
CA ASP A 584 12.04 12.57 -11.02
C ASP A 584 12.10 12.75 -9.50
N LEU A 585 11.34 11.96 -8.73
CA LEU A 585 11.35 12.00 -7.26
C LEU A 585 12.77 11.79 -6.70
N ASN A 586 13.52 10.83 -7.23
CA ASN A 586 14.90 10.56 -6.80
C ASN A 586 15.88 11.68 -7.20
N SER A 587 15.64 12.35 -8.33
CA SER A 587 16.45 13.48 -8.76
C SER A 587 16.22 14.73 -7.88
N PHE A 588 15.04 14.83 -7.26
CA PHE A 588 14.64 15.91 -6.35
C PHE A 588 14.46 15.44 -4.91
N SER A 589 15.16 14.38 -4.50
CA SER A 589 14.86 13.70 -3.23
C SER A 589 15.08 14.57 -1.99
N GLU A 590 16.12 15.41 -2.00
CA GLU A 590 16.39 16.38 -0.94
C GLU A 590 15.25 17.41 -0.82
N GLU A 591 14.73 17.90 -1.96
CA GLU A 591 13.58 18.80 -1.99
C GLU A 591 12.30 18.13 -1.48
N ILE A 592 12.05 16.87 -1.85
CA ILE A 592 10.88 16.12 -1.38
C ILE A 592 10.95 15.89 0.14
N VAL A 593 12.11 15.47 0.66
CA VAL A 593 12.33 15.29 2.11
C VAL A 593 12.11 16.60 2.86
N ALA A 594 12.67 17.72 2.38
CA ALA A 594 12.48 19.03 3.01
C ALA A 594 11.00 19.45 3.06
N LEU A 595 10.18 19.09 2.06
CA LEU A 595 8.75 19.36 2.07
C LEU A 595 7.96 18.42 3.01
N ARG A 596 8.38 17.16 3.12
CA ARG A 596 7.79 16.13 4.01
C ARG A 596 7.99 16.48 5.49
N GLU A 597 9.19 16.93 5.86
CA GLU A 597 9.59 17.24 7.24
C GLU A 597 8.98 18.54 7.79
N GLN A 598 8.13 19.22 7.01
CA GLN A 598 7.40 20.40 7.46
C GLN A 598 6.58 20.14 8.72
N ARG A 599 6.59 21.13 9.62
CA ARG A 599 5.77 21.15 10.83
C ARG A 599 4.28 20.99 10.46
N ARG A 600 3.57 20.18 11.25
CA ARG A 600 2.12 19.89 11.14
C ARG A 600 1.34 20.73 12.17
N PRO A 601 1.01 22.01 11.88
CA PRO A 601 0.50 22.95 12.90
C PRO A 601 -0.90 22.61 13.42
N ILE A 602 -1.72 21.93 12.62
CA ILE A 602 -3.06 21.48 13.03
C ILE A 602 -3.02 19.97 13.21
N ARG A 603 -3.34 19.51 14.43
CA ARG A 603 -3.51 18.09 14.74
C ARG A 603 -4.98 17.75 14.96
N LEU A 604 -5.50 16.77 14.24
CA LEU A 604 -6.84 16.22 14.46
C LEU A 604 -6.76 15.15 15.56
N PHE A 605 -7.54 15.32 16.64
CA PHE A 605 -7.57 14.33 17.71
C PHE A 605 -8.26 13.05 17.23
N TYR A 606 -7.52 11.95 17.24
CA TYR A 606 -7.98 10.60 16.95
C TYR A 606 -8.04 9.79 18.23
N THR A 607 -9.11 9.01 18.38
CA THR A 607 -9.18 7.95 19.38
C THR A 607 -9.87 6.72 18.81
N GLU A 608 -9.22 5.56 19.04
CA GLU A 608 -9.79 4.26 18.78
C GLU A 608 -11.08 4.03 19.60
N THR A 609 -11.19 4.68 20.76
CA THR A 609 -12.36 4.58 21.64
C THR A 609 -13.64 5.06 20.98
N THR A 610 -13.59 6.22 20.31
CA THR A 610 -14.74 6.68 19.52
C THR A 610 -14.89 5.84 18.25
N ALA A 611 -13.79 5.49 17.57
CA ALA A 611 -13.84 4.73 16.32
C ALA A 611 -14.52 3.35 16.47
N ILE A 612 -14.31 2.66 17.61
CA ILE A 612 -14.96 1.39 17.91
C ILE A 612 -16.47 1.56 18.16
N ASN A 613 -16.86 2.66 18.82
CA ASN A 613 -18.21 2.85 19.34
C ASN A 613 -19.22 3.39 18.31
N ILE A 614 -18.77 4.10 17.27
CA ILE A 614 -19.69 4.72 16.28
C ILE A 614 -19.36 4.31 14.84
N ASP A 615 -20.39 4.30 13.98
CA ASP A 615 -20.34 3.70 12.64
C ASP A 615 -19.98 4.68 11.51
N ASP A 616 -19.76 5.96 11.81
CA ASP A 616 -19.46 7.02 10.84
C ASP A 616 -18.25 7.92 11.19
N TYR A 617 -17.49 7.58 12.23
CA TYR A 617 -16.40 8.42 12.76
C TYR A 617 -15.41 8.88 11.69
N MET A 618 -14.82 7.92 10.96
CA MET A 618 -13.79 8.18 9.97
C MET A 618 -14.37 8.86 8.72
N SER A 619 -15.59 8.49 8.35
CA SER A 619 -16.30 9.12 7.22
C SER A 619 -16.59 10.61 7.47
N GLN A 620 -16.94 11.00 8.70
CA GLN A 620 -17.13 12.41 9.04
C GLN A 620 -15.81 13.13 9.29
N GLY A 621 -14.84 12.46 9.93
CA GLY A 621 -13.48 12.98 10.13
C GLY A 621 -12.79 13.32 8.80
N TYR A 622 -12.96 12.48 7.78
CA TYR A 622 -12.45 12.72 6.44
C TYR A 622 -12.98 14.01 5.81
N LYS A 623 -14.26 14.37 6.04
CA LYS A 623 -14.82 15.64 5.51
C LYS A 623 -14.16 16.86 6.14
N LEU A 624 -13.81 16.78 7.43
CA LEU A 624 -13.07 17.85 8.11
C LEU A 624 -11.64 17.94 7.55
N TYR A 625 -10.96 16.80 7.43
CA TYR A 625 -9.62 16.71 6.84
C TYR A 625 -9.58 17.29 5.41
N GLU A 626 -10.48 16.83 4.54
CA GLU A 626 -10.64 17.30 3.15
C GLU A 626 -10.77 18.83 3.10
N SER A 627 -11.54 19.42 4.03
CA SER A 627 -11.76 20.86 4.04
C SER A 627 -10.48 21.66 4.31
N MET A 628 -9.49 21.11 5.02
CA MET A 628 -8.27 21.80 5.45
C MET A 628 -7.03 21.42 4.62
N PHE A 629 -7.08 20.35 3.83
CA PHE A 629 -5.92 19.81 3.11
C PHE A 629 -5.28 20.79 2.10
N PHE A 630 -6.06 21.76 1.61
CA PHE A 630 -5.67 22.69 0.54
C PHE A 630 -5.20 24.06 1.05
N GLU A 631 -4.65 24.14 2.27
CA GLU A 631 -4.28 25.39 2.95
C GLU A 631 -2.77 25.69 2.99
N GLY A 632 -1.93 24.87 2.33
CA GLY A 632 -0.52 25.20 2.07
C GLY A 632 0.50 24.62 3.04
N PHE A 633 0.06 23.82 4.02
CA PHE A 633 0.90 23.18 5.04
C PHE A 633 0.38 21.75 5.35
N PRO A 634 1.18 20.87 5.97
CA PRO A 634 0.73 19.54 6.35
C PRO A 634 -0.30 19.54 7.48
N LEU A 635 -1.27 18.64 7.36
CA LEU A 635 -2.13 18.26 8.47
C LEU A 635 -1.49 17.08 9.22
N GLY A 636 -1.85 16.95 10.48
CA GLY A 636 -1.47 15.77 11.25
C GLY A 636 -2.61 15.29 12.15
N PHE A 637 -2.34 14.22 12.85
CA PHE A 637 -3.18 13.64 13.88
C PHE A 637 -2.48 13.72 15.23
N VAL A 638 -3.27 13.59 16.28
CA VAL A 638 -2.79 13.47 17.64
C VAL A 638 -3.67 12.47 18.40
N THR A 639 -3.02 11.67 19.21
CA THR A 639 -3.62 10.65 20.08
C THR A 639 -3.11 10.89 21.49
N LYS A 640 -3.53 10.05 22.46
CA LYS A 640 -2.93 10.03 23.79
C LYS A 640 -1.40 9.88 23.70
N ASN A 641 -0.94 8.85 22.97
CA ASN A 641 0.48 8.51 22.89
C ASN A 641 1.30 9.63 22.23
N ILE A 642 0.79 10.25 21.16
CA ILE A 642 1.48 11.35 20.49
C ILE A 642 1.68 12.54 21.45
N ILE A 643 0.67 12.91 22.24
CA ILE A 643 0.79 13.98 23.25
C ILE A 643 1.86 13.64 24.29
N GLU A 644 1.88 12.39 24.75
CA GLU A 644 2.77 11.96 25.84
C GLU A 644 4.22 11.74 25.40
N LYS A 645 4.43 11.30 24.15
CA LYS A 645 5.75 10.85 23.66
C LYS A 645 6.48 11.88 22.80
N GLN A 646 5.76 12.80 22.15
CA GLN A 646 6.36 13.76 21.23
C GLN A 646 6.41 15.17 21.82
N ASP A 647 7.29 16.01 21.27
CA ASP A 647 7.33 17.42 21.61
C ASP A 647 6.04 18.12 21.12
N ASN A 648 5.30 18.68 22.06
CA ASN A 648 4.01 19.33 21.79
C ASN A 648 4.18 20.68 21.10
N ASP A 649 5.40 21.26 21.10
CA ASP A 649 5.72 22.47 20.33
C ASP A 649 5.74 22.19 18.81
N LEU A 650 5.67 20.92 18.38
CA LEU A 650 5.57 20.54 16.96
C LEU A 650 4.20 20.85 16.33
N TRP A 651 3.22 21.34 17.09
CA TRP A 651 1.94 21.81 16.56
C TRP A 651 1.41 23.02 17.32
N ASP A 652 0.46 23.74 16.71
CA ASP A 652 -0.14 24.94 17.29
C ASP A 652 -1.49 24.63 17.97
N VAL A 653 -2.27 23.69 17.40
CA VAL A 653 -3.63 23.42 17.87
C VAL A 653 -4.05 21.97 17.69
N VAL A 654 -4.81 21.47 18.66
CA VAL A 654 -5.53 20.20 18.61
C VAL A 654 -7.01 20.45 18.35
N VAL A 655 -7.57 19.83 17.30
CA VAL A 655 -8.99 19.89 16.97
C VAL A 655 -9.67 18.58 17.36
N VAL A 656 -10.62 18.67 18.30
CA VAL A 656 -11.44 17.56 18.76
C VAL A 656 -12.81 17.68 18.10
N TYR A 657 -13.04 16.82 17.10
CA TYR A 657 -14.27 16.79 16.31
C TYR A 657 -14.96 15.43 16.44
N ARG A 658 -16.24 15.43 16.84
CA ARG A 658 -17.08 14.22 17.01
C ARG A 658 -16.48 13.11 17.89
N ASN A 659 -15.63 13.48 18.84
CA ASN A 659 -15.06 12.55 19.80
C ASN A 659 -15.89 12.55 21.08
N GLN A 660 -17.00 11.80 21.10
CA GLN A 660 -17.86 11.73 22.29
C GLN A 660 -17.34 10.73 23.34
N PHE A 661 -16.73 9.62 22.89
CA PHE A 661 -16.25 8.51 23.72
C PHE A 661 -14.73 8.57 23.86
N VAL A 662 -14.25 8.75 25.09
CA VAL A 662 -12.82 8.70 25.41
C VAL A 662 -12.61 8.06 26.78
N THR A 663 -11.55 7.26 26.91
CA THR A 663 -11.11 6.73 28.19
C THR A 663 -10.74 7.86 29.17
N ASP A 664 -10.68 7.53 30.46
CA ASP A 664 -10.22 8.45 31.51
C ASP A 664 -8.79 8.94 31.26
N GLU A 665 -7.95 8.10 30.67
CA GLU A 665 -6.56 8.41 30.36
C GLU A 665 -6.44 9.39 29.18
N GLU A 666 -7.19 9.15 28.10
CA GLU A 666 -7.28 10.07 26.96
C GLU A 666 -7.79 11.45 27.38
N PHE A 667 -8.84 11.50 28.21
CA PHE A 667 -9.35 12.76 28.77
C PHE A 667 -8.29 13.48 29.61
N SER A 668 -7.61 12.74 30.49
CA SER A 668 -6.58 13.29 31.38
C SER A 668 -5.36 13.81 30.61
N THR A 669 -5.03 13.18 29.49
CA THR A 669 -3.95 13.59 28.59
C THR A 669 -4.25 14.91 27.90
N LEU A 670 -5.48 15.07 27.37
CA LEU A 670 -5.93 16.36 26.81
C LEU A 670 -5.94 17.47 27.87
N GLN A 671 -6.35 17.16 29.10
CA GLN A 671 -6.29 18.12 30.20
C GLN A 671 -4.84 18.48 30.57
N THR A 672 -3.92 17.53 30.52
CA THR A 672 -2.49 17.76 30.78
C THR A 672 -1.87 18.64 29.70
N TYR A 673 -2.20 18.40 28.44
CA TYR A 673 -1.80 19.27 27.31
C TYR A 673 -2.25 20.73 27.53
N LEU A 674 -3.51 20.98 27.91
CA LEU A 674 -4.00 22.31 28.29
C LEU A 674 -3.26 22.90 29.51
N ASN A 675 -3.00 22.10 30.53
CA ASN A 675 -2.25 22.55 31.72
C ASN A 675 -0.80 22.97 31.39
N ASN A 676 -0.24 22.43 30.32
CA ASN A 676 1.10 22.73 29.83
C ASN A 676 1.15 23.89 28.82
N GLY A 677 0.01 24.48 28.47
CA GLY A 677 -0.05 25.65 27.59
C GLY A 677 -0.57 25.36 26.18
N GLY A 678 -0.95 24.13 25.88
CA GLY A 678 -1.51 23.75 24.58
C GLY A 678 -2.86 24.37 24.28
N THR A 679 -3.24 24.40 22.99
CA THR A 679 -4.55 24.89 22.53
C THR A 679 -5.43 23.75 22.03
N ILE A 680 -6.65 23.66 22.57
CA ILE A 680 -7.67 22.69 22.14
C ILE A 680 -8.91 23.42 21.63
N ILE A 681 -9.41 22.98 20.47
CA ILE A 681 -10.73 23.32 19.95
C ILE A 681 -11.66 22.12 20.12
N LEU A 682 -12.79 22.31 20.78
CA LEU A 682 -13.92 21.38 20.80
C LEU A 682 -15.01 21.88 19.84
N ASP A 683 -15.53 20.98 19.00
CA ASP A 683 -16.68 21.28 18.15
C ASP A 683 -17.91 21.68 18.99
N THR A 684 -18.22 20.90 20.02
CA THR A 684 -19.38 21.09 20.90
C THR A 684 -19.03 20.76 22.35
N ASP A 685 -19.91 21.10 23.30
CA ASP A 685 -19.76 20.66 24.70
C ASP A 685 -20.15 19.18 24.94
N LYS A 686 -20.55 18.46 23.88
CA LYS A 686 -20.77 17.01 23.92
C LYS A 686 -19.48 16.21 23.70
N ALA A 687 -18.42 16.85 23.21
CA ALA A 687 -17.13 16.21 23.06
C ALA A 687 -16.61 15.73 24.43
N LEU A 688 -16.01 14.53 24.44
CA LEU A 688 -15.32 13.93 25.59
C LEU A 688 -16.21 13.67 26.81
N THR A 689 -17.54 13.59 26.60
CA THR A 689 -18.52 13.46 27.69
C THR A 689 -18.80 12.04 28.12
N LEU A 690 -18.41 11.04 27.32
CA LEU A 690 -18.62 9.63 27.62
C LEU A 690 -17.29 8.89 27.77
N ASN A 691 -17.25 7.90 28.65
CA ASN A 691 -16.18 6.89 28.65
C ASN A 691 -16.40 5.86 27.53
N GLU A 692 -15.49 4.91 27.41
CA GLU A 692 -15.55 3.83 26.41
C GLU A 692 -16.82 2.97 26.46
N TYR A 693 -17.53 2.97 27.60
CA TYR A 693 -18.75 2.20 27.84
C TYR A 693 -20.03 3.04 27.72
N GLY A 694 -19.91 4.27 27.20
CA GLY A 694 -21.04 5.19 27.05
C GLY A 694 -21.56 5.78 28.37
N GLN A 695 -20.79 5.66 29.45
CA GLN A 695 -21.16 6.22 30.75
C GLN A 695 -20.74 7.70 30.83
N PRO A 696 -21.58 8.59 31.38
CA PRO A 696 -21.31 10.02 31.40
C PRO A 696 -20.20 10.39 32.38
N ARG A 697 -19.26 11.20 31.91
CA ARG A 697 -18.22 11.88 32.70
C ARG A 697 -18.76 13.19 33.28
N GLN A 698 -18.46 13.47 34.55
CA GLN A 698 -18.82 14.74 35.20
C GLN A 698 -17.76 15.83 34.98
N GLN A 699 -16.51 15.43 34.82
CA GLN A 699 -15.40 16.32 34.53
C GLN A 699 -15.54 16.93 33.13
N LYS A 700 -15.14 18.19 33.00
CA LYS A 700 -14.99 18.90 31.72
C LYS A 700 -13.57 19.43 31.62
N LEU A 701 -13.05 19.54 30.40
CA LEU A 701 -11.77 20.20 30.19
C LEU A 701 -11.82 21.64 30.71
N THR A 702 -10.72 22.07 31.29
CA THR A 702 -10.49 23.45 31.72
C THR A 702 -9.22 23.96 31.03
N ALA A 703 -9.19 25.25 30.68
CA ALA A 703 -8.09 25.82 29.92
C ALA A 703 -6.70 25.66 30.59
N GLY A 704 -6.64 25.54 31.91
CA GLY A 704 -5.36 25.44 32.62
C GLY A 704 -4.48 26.66 32.35
N LYS A 705 -3.30 26.44 31.77
CA LYS A 705 -2.41 27.51 31.28
C LYS A 705 -2.54 27.77 29.78
N GLY A 706 -3.22 26.88 29.06
CA GLY A 706 -3.42 26.95 27.62
C GLY A 706 -4.73 27.61 27.24
N GLU A 707 -5.21 27.28 26.05
CA GLU A 707 -6.44 27.85 25.48
C GLU A 707 -7.44 26.75 25.14
N LEU A 708 -8.66 26.88 25.66
CA LEU A 708 -9.77 25.97 25.36
C LEU A 708 -10.88 26.74 24.66
N ILE A 709 -11.15 26.37 23.40
CA ILE A 709 -12.16 26.99 22.55
C ILE A 709 -13.29 25.97 22.35
N VAL A 710 -14.52 26.32 22.76
CA VAL A 710 -15.70 25.47 22.54
C VAL A 710 -16.63 26.17 21.56
N LEU A 711 -16.73 25.65 20.34
CA LEU A 711 -17.41 26.34 19.23
C LEU A 711 -18.93 26.27 19.28
N GLN A 712 -19.49 25.21 19.89
CA GLN A 712 -20.93 24.92 19.87
C GLN A 712 -21.46 24.79 18.43
N SER A 713 -20.68 24.17 17.55
CA SER A 713 -20.99 24.00 16.15
C SER A 713 -20.39 22.73 15.59
N GLU A 714 -21.20 21.96 14.86
CA GLU A 714 -20.77 20.83 14.04
C GLU A 714 -20.49 21.26 12.58
N ASP A 715 -20.58 22.57 12.28
CA ASP A 715 -20.28 23.09 10.94
C ASP A 715 -18.77 23.06 10.66
N ILE A 716 -18.38 22.24 9.68
CA ILE A 716 -17.00 22.06 9.22
C ILE A 716 -16.35 23.40 8.84
N ALA A 717 -17.10 24.33 8.22
CA ALA A 717 -16.55 25.63 7.84
C ALA A 717 -16.16 26.47 9.07
N ALA A 718 -17.01 26.48 10.11
CA ALA A 718 -16.72 27.16 11.37
C ALA A 718 -15.52 26.52 12.10
N ILE A 719 -15.44 25.19 12.14
CA ILE A 719 -14.33 24.46 12.77
C ILE A 719 -13.01 24.76 12.05
N LYS A 720 -13.01 24.71 10.71
CA LYS A 720 -11.86 25.08 9.89
C LYS A 720 -11.39 26.52 10.16
N GLN A 721 -12.32 27.47 10.19
CA GLN A 721 -11.96 28.87 10.47
C GLN A 721 -11.31 29.04 11.85
N ALA A 722 -11.85 28.36 12.86
CA ALA A 722 -11.28 28.38 14.21
C ALA A 722 -9.88 27.75 14.25
N ALA A 723 -9.67 26.61 13.57
CA ALA A 723 -8.37 25.96 13.52
C ALA A 723 -7.32 26.81 12.80
N LEU A 724 -7.66 27.38 11.64
CA LEU A 724 -6.75 28.27 10.88
C LEU A 724 -6.40 29.56 11.64
N ALA A 725 -7.29 30.05 12.50
CA ALA A 725 -7.02 31.21 13.33
C ALA A 725 -5.91 30.94 14.37
N GLN A 726 -5.74 29.68 14.80
CA GLN A 726 -4.74 29.25 15.78
C GLN A 726 -3.39 28.91 15.18
N VAL A 727 -3.28 28.76 13.86
CA VAL A 727 -1.98 28.54 13.19
C VAL A 727 -1.09 29.76 13.40
N SER A 728 0.07 29.55 14.03
CA SER A 728 1.04 30.58 14.37
C SER A 728 1.60 31.26 13.11
N ASP A 729 2.08 32.50 13.24
CA ASP A 729 2.65 33.22 12.09
C ASP A 729 3.88 32.53 11.49
N SER A 730 4.63 31.75 12.29
CA SER A 730 5.76 30.93 11.83
C SER A 730 5.36 29.68 11.06
N SER A 731 4.15 29.16 11.28
CA SER A 731 3.61 28.00 10.53
C SER A 731 2.80 28.41 9.31
N ARG A 732 2.45 29.69 9.18
CA ARG A 732 1.69 30.19 8.03
C ARG A 732 2.60 30.27 6.81
N PRO A 733 2.16 29.76 5.66
CA PRO A 733 2.89 29.92 4.41
C PRO A 733 3.17 31.40 4.09
N ASP A 734 4.42 31.73 3.78
CA ASP A 734 4.79 33.03 3.23
C ASP A 734 4.47 33.12 1.74
N VAL A 735 4.58 32.00 1.02
CA VAL A 735 4.06 31.84 -0.33
C VAL A 735 2.56 31.60 -0.24
N MET A 736 1.77 32.32 -1.03
CA MET A 736 0.32 32.19 -1.10
C MET A 736 -0.10 31.77 -2.51
N ILE A 737 -0.95 30.76 -2.60
CA ILE A 737 -1.56 30.30 -3.85
C ILE A 737 -3.07 30.56 -3.82
N SER A 738 -3.54 31.31 -4.82
CA SER A 738 -4.96 31.42 -5.13
C SER A 738 -5.31 30.47 -6.25
N GLU A 739 -6.43 29.75 -6.11
CA GLU A 739 -6.94 28.80 -7.10
C GLU A 739 -8.27 29.31 -7.68
N ASP A 740 -8.37 29.29 -9.01
CA ASP A 740 -9.63 29.32 -9.75
C ASP A 740 -9.69 28.12 -10.69
N ASN A 741 -10.45 27.10 -10.29
CA ASN A 741 -10.71 25.88 -11.07
C ASN A 741 -12.16 25.84 -11.60
N GLY A 742 -12.92 26.95 -11.49
CA GLY A 742 -14.32 27.03 -11.88
C GLY A 742 -15.33 26.33 -10.95
N LEU A 743 -14.91 25.79 -9.80
CA LEU A 743 -15.75 25.08 -8.83
C LEU A 743 -15.76 25.80 -7.47
N PRO A 744 -16.77 25.55 -6.61
CA PRO A 744 -16.87 26.18 -5.29
C PRO A 744 -15.93 25.55 -4.24
N HIS A 745 -15.12 24.58 -4.61
CA HIS A 745 -14.17 23.88 -3.74
C HIS A 745 -12.76 23.90 -4.34
N LYS A 746 -11.76 23.90 -3.46
CA LYS A 746 -10.37 23.75 -3.85
C LYS A 746 -10.10 22.31 -4.29
N ALA A 747 -9.18 22.16 -5.23
CA ALA A 747 -8.67 20.85 -5.65
C ALA A 747 -7.17 20.88 -5.92
N THR A 748 -6.51 22.01 -5.64
CA THR A 748 -5.06 22.15 -5.77
C THR A 748 -4.41 22.16 -4.40
N MET A 749 -3.70 21.07 -4.07
CA MET A 749 -2.88 21.03 -2.87
C MET A 749 -1.52 21.66 -3.15
N TRP A 750 -0.93 22.28 -2.14
CA TRP A 750 0.41 22.82 -2.24
C TRP A 750 1.11 22.80 -0.89
N ARG A 751 2.45 22.79 -0.92
CA ARG A 751 3.34 22.86 0.24
C ARG A 751 4.43 23.87 -0.03
N THR A 752 4.92 24.53 1.02
CA THR A 752 6.05 25.46 0.88
C THR A 752 6.96 25.43 2.10
N ILE A 753 8.27 25.58 1.86
CA ILE A 753 9.27 25.73 2.92
C ILE A 753 10.28 26.80 2.50
N ALA A 754 10.65 27.67 3.44
CA ALA A 754 11.73 28.63 3.25
C ALA A 754 13.08 27.90 3.14
N GLN A 755 14.00 28.46 2.36
CA GLN A 755 15.36 27.96 2.19
C GLN A 755 16.35 28.92 2.85
N ASP A 756 17.55 28.43 3.18
CA ASP A 756 18.61 29.22 3.84
C ASP A 756 19.05 30.45 3.03
N ASP A 757 18.91 30.41 1.71
CA ASP A 757 19.23 31.51 0.79
C ASP A 757 18.13 32.57 0.69
N GLY A 758 17.02 32.41 1.42
CA GLY A 758 15.86 33.29 1.41
C GLY A 758 14.88 33.04 0.25
N SER A 759 15.11 32.02 -0.57
CA SER A 759 14.11 31.51 -1.51
C SER A 759 13.11 30.58 -0.82
N TYR A 760 12.08 30.14 -1.55
CA TYR A 760 11.12 29.16 -1.09
C TYR A 760 11.07 27.99 -2.07
N LEU A 761 11.05 26.79 -1.53
CA LEU A 761 10.67 25.58 -2.27
C LEU A 761 9.15 25.45 -2.19
N VAL A 762 8.51 25.20 -3.33
CA VAL A 762 7.05 25.06 -3.43
C VAL A 762 6.71 23.85 -4.27
N ASN A 763 5.83 22.99 -3.76
CA ASN A 763 5.24 21.91 -4.54
C ASN A 763 3.74 22.14 -4.69
N ILE A 764 3.19 21.82 -5.86
CA ILE A 764 1.78 22.00 -6.20
C ILE A 764 1.29 20.76 -6.95
N LEU A 765 0.15 20.21 -6.53
CA LEU A 765 -0.57 19.15 -7.26
C LEU A 765 -2.02 19.54 -7.44
N ASN A 766 -2.53 19.40 -8.67
CA ASN A 766 -3.95 19.50 -8.95
C ASN A 766 -4.57 18.11 -8.93
N VAL A 767 -5.39 17.82 -7.91
CA VAL A 767 -6.13 16.54 -7.80
C VAL A 767 -7.56 16.65 -8.35
N GLY A 768 -7.95 17.82 -8.85
CA GLY A 768 -9.26 18.10 -9.45
C GLY A 768 -9.33 17.74 -10.93
N HIS A 769 -10.55 17.66 -11.48
CA HIS A 769 -10.79 17.39 -12.91
C HIS A 769 -10.44 18.55 -13.84
N ASN A 770 -10.53 19.78 -13.32
CA ASN A 770 -10.41 20.98 -14.12
C ASN A 770 -8.97 21.49 -14.08
N THR A 771 -8.52 22.04 -15.20
CA THR A 771 -7.33 22.91 -15.21
C THR A 771 -7.52 24.05 -14.21
N ALA A 772 -6.59 24.19 -13.27
CA ALA A 772 -6.62 25.21 -12.24
C ALA A 772 -5.81 26.44 -12.69
N LYS A 773 -6.42 27.62 -12.64
CA LYS A 773 -5.72 28.90 -12.79
C LYS A 773 -5.15 29.32 -11.45
N LEU A 774 -3.84 29.34 -11.36
CA LEU A 774 -3.12 29.58 -10.12
C LEU A 774 -2.46 30.96 -10.15
N LYS A 775 -2.52 31.66 -9.03
CA LYS A 775 -1.76 32.88 -8.80
C LYS A 775 -0.87 32.71 -7.57
N LEU A 776 0.43 32.80 -7.78
CA LEU A 776 1.46 32.71 -6.75
C LEU A 776 1.90 34.13 -6.35
N SER A 777 1.96 34.38 -5.04
CA SER A 777 2.43 35.65 -4.48
C SER A 777 3.09 35.44 -3.11
N LEU A 778 3.84 36.42 -2.63
CA LEU A 778 4.29 36.46 -1.24
C LEU A 778 3.27 37.20 -0.36
N LYS A 779 3.16 36.80 0.91
CA LYS A 779 2.30 37.43 1.93
C LYS A 779 2.56 38.93 2.08
N ASP A 780 3.83 39.35 1.93
CA ASP A 780 4.25 40.76 1.97
C ASP A 780 4.13 41.49 0.63
N SER A 781 3.60 40.83 -0.40
CA SER A 781 3.41 41.35 -1.77
C SER A 781 4.69 41.75 -2.50
N ARG A 782 5.88 41.35 -2.03
CA ARG A 782 7.11 41.56 -2.80
C ARG A 782 7.07 40.80 -4.13
N PRO A 783 7.63 41.35 -5.23
CA PRO A 783 7.72 40.63 -6.49
C PRO A 783 8.61 39.38 -6.34
N VAL A 784 8.35 38.38 -7.18
CA VAL A 784 9.10 37.11 -7.19
C VAL A 784 9.66 36.79 -8.58
N SER A 785 10.71 35.99 -8.61
CA SER A 785 11.02 35.09 -9.73
C SER A 785 10.57 33.68 -9.38
N ILE A 786 10.08 32.95 -10.36
CA ILE A 786 9.58 31.58 -10.18
C ILE A 786 10.27 30.72 -11.22
N THR A 787 10.95 29.68 -10.78
CA THR A 787 11.62 28.71 -11.66
C THR A 787 10.98 27.34 -11.45
N ASN A 788 10.54 26.69 -12.53
CA ASN A 788 10.13 25.30 -12.49
C ASN A 788 11.38 24.42 -12.40
N LEU A 789 11.58 23.74 -11.26
CA LEU A 789 12.79 22.95 -11.02
C LEU A 789 12.90 21.73 -11.95
N MET A 790 11.79 21.19 -12.44
CA MET A 790 11.79 20.02 -13.35
C MET A 790 12.24 20.37 -14.77
N THR A 791 12.07 21.61 -15.20
CA THR A 791 12.41 22.08 -16.57
C THR A 791 13.42 23.22 -16.59
N SER A 792 13.82 23.74 -15.43
CA SER A 792 14.62 24.96 -15.25
C SER A 792 14.04 26.23 -15.91
N ASN A 793 12.77 26.23 -16.30
CA ASN A 793 12.14 27.35 -17.00
C ASN A 793 11.58 28.37 -16.02
N GLU A 794 11.71 29.66 -16.35
CA GLU A 794 11.03 30.74 -15.62
C GLU A 794 9.53 30.70 -15.87
N MET A 795 8.76 31.00 -14.82
CA MET A 795 7.30 31.06 -14.84
C MET A 795 6.80 32.44 -14.42
N ASN A 796 5.65 32.83 -14.96
CA ASN A 796 4.93 34.00 -14.48
C ASN A 796 4.28 33.71 -13.13
N GLY A 797 3.98 34.75 -12.34
CA GLY A 797 3.19 34.61 -11.09
C GLY A 797 1.73 34.21 -11.29
N SER A 798 1.28 34.04 -12.54
CA SER A 798 -0.01 33.46 -12.88
C SER A 798 0.17 32.45 -13.99
N PHE A 799 -0.34 31.24 -13.79
CA PHE A 799 -0.16 30.09 -14.67
C PHE A 799 -1.34 29.12 -14.53
N GLU A 800 -1.41 28.16 -15.45
CA GLU A 800 -2.40 27.10 -15.43
C GLU A 800 -1.72 25.78 -15.02
N LEU A 801 -2.42 24.96 -14.24
CA LEU A 801 -2.02 23.61 -13.90
C LEU A 801 -3.12 22.65 -14.32
N GLU A 802 -2.82 21.78 -15.28
CA GLU A 802 -3.75 20.77 -15.77
C GLU A 802 -4.19 19.81 -14.65
N SER A 803 -5.33 19.14 -14.87
CA SER A 803 -5.77 18.03 -14.01
C SER A 803 -4.64 17.00 -13.83
N GLU A 804 -4.47 16.51 -12.61
CA GLU A 804 -3.40 15.57 -12.23
C GLU A 804 -1.98 16.14 -12.41
N GLY A 805 -1.84 17.43 -12.72
CA GLY A 805 -0.57 18.10 -12.92
C GLY A 805 0.22 18.27 -11.63
N VAL A 806 1.55 18.23 -11.76
CA VAL A 806 2.50 18.39 -10.66
C VAL A 806 3.51 19.48 -11.02
N LEU A 807 3.84 20.34 -10.05
CA LEU A 807 4.92 21.33 -10.15
C LEU A 807 5.82 21.28 -8.92
N LEU A 808 7.12 21.44 -9.16
CA LEU A 808 8.12 21.72 -8.14
C LEU A 808 8.82 23.02 -8.52
N LEU A 809 8.72 24.04 -7.68
CA LEU A 809 9.11 25.41 -7.98
C LEU A 809 10.11 25.92 -6.95
N GLN A 810 11.05 26.74 -7.42
CA GLN A 810 11.81 27.65 -6.58
C GLN A 810 11.24 29.06 -6.77
N VAL A 811 10.92 29.73 -5.65
CA VAL A 811 10.39 31.09 -5.62
C VAL A 811 11.38 32.00 -4.92
N THR A 812 11.92 32.98 -5.64
CA THR A 812 12.92 33.90 -5.09
C THR A 812 12.34 35.32 -4.99
N PRO A 813 12.31 35.93 -3.79
CA PRO A 813 11.95 37.34 -3.64
C PRO A 813 12.89 38.26 -4.44
N LYS A 814 12.34 39.29 -5.09
CA LYS A 814 13.11 40.30 -5.84
C LYS A 814 13.49 41.53 -5.01
#